data_AF-A0A915A7E0-F1
#
_entry.id   AF-A0A915A7E0-F1
#
_cell.length_a   1.000
_cell.length_b   1.000
_cell.length_c   1.000
_cell.angle_alpha   90.00
_cell.angle_beta   90.00
_cell.angle_gamma   90.00
#
_symmetry.space_group_name_H-M   'P 1'
#
loop_
_entity.id
_entity.type
_entity.pdbx_description
1 polymer ?
#
loop_
_entity_poly.entity_id
_entity_poly.type
_entity_poly.pdbx_seq_one_letter_code
_entity_poly.pdbx_strand_id
1 'polypeptide(L)'
;MALNIGEFSFLSAGDLSGYSTNKTSNEIDWLTSAQLALGDDEVIPLQIVKALIEDFYTNCSKSIENAEALIRCFHKLLDDAIQALRKISMKNSLEKDVIVSAESQLVNEQKAYSLLIKLFDSENFVRQLEKGRSILSDLLIDDREFRRISVLMEWCEENAFNEPKANAEVFEECAELENGSHIRAETLHMRRKNEKWCDMDLDGAMHGRLHALDEDKQNRVYNAVYTLIRCGRTKEAVALLKHAGLAALVPSLKYHEMSRDSSLTPLSNENPSFRIADSRAFFKRTVARLIAKGQSMSQIERCLWSVIGGLLEPALSLCSRTDDRLWCYLNTAIEGRLDAAIADHHKNATADVEQKGCDLMVASIFDEIATQECSPYYSSYRYLVMNDSKAHLSCLRQWLECHHREQHPHFLRYAAHIALIYMASHQPFVEEDVYWLLERYIRLLISLKMFTMIPFYASKLPPETAEHIIINFMYEIEDEKIRLNVLAAAHSVGIDTTELCNKLFAHAIEVNDAADEGDKCDLKLISAWNWLKYPGKEALIEALFAANLILRRFFGVEKLKEAKLLFEQMEGGLCDVVEKFWSIEFIGTSLPRELADAIAENRSYQAYLEALDDFNSWFNHFKMSEPEVPRTPSKDLWIRMDIQQRAAFEVEQAKAAELCTRHRSAGDVLCETAIDSLIGILLFPGGWLKFTFLEQNITNEKVRERMEKLREIRQSYLAAVVGMLIVIYDQSQDSHGAVRLADLLADEKYEIAEALSRDQLRGFCRHLAVISGGMNKWT
;
A
#
# COMPACT_ATOMS: atom_id res chain seq x y z
N MET A 1 -31.15 -41.51 -41.02
CA MET A 1 -31.04 -41.65 -39.55
C MET A 1 -30.04 -40.58 -39.11
N ALA A 2 -30.54 -39.36 -38.92
CA ALA A 2 -30.92 -38.77 -37.62
C ALA A 2 -29.64 -38.24 -36.94
N LEU A 3 -29.41 -36.95 -36.69
CA LEU A 3 -30.27 -35.76 -36.48
C LEU A 3 -29.46 -34.50 -36.91
N ASN A 4 -30.00 -33.65 -37.77
CA ASN A 4 -30.70 -32.37 -37.53
C ASN A 4 -29.78 -31.17 -37.20
N ILE A 5 -29.62 -30.25 -38.19
CA ILE A 5 -30.28 -28.92 -38.32
C ILE A 5 -29.61 -27.92 -37.37
N GLY A 6 -28.84 -26.94 -37.86
CA GLY A 6 -29.30 -25.76 -38.61
C GLY A 6 -29.48 -24.62 -37.60
N GLU A 7 -29.17 -23.35 -37.82
CA GLU A 7 -28.99 -22.58 -39.05
C GLU A 7 -28.71 -21.12 -38.63
N PHE A 8 -27.99 -20.39 -39.50
CA PHE A 8 -28.12 -18.94 -39.77
C PHE A 8 -27.83 -17.90 -38.66
N SER A 9 -27.34 -16.68 -38.91
CA SER A 9 -26.51 -16.00 -39.92
C SER A 9 -26.75 -14.50 -39.71
N PHE A 10 -25.70 -13.68 -39.89
CA PHE A 10 -25.72 -12.31 -40.40
C PHE A 10 -26.73 -11.28 -39.83
N LEU A 11 -26.21 -10.13 -39.39
CA LEU A 11 -26.59 -8.82 -39.95
C LEU A 11 -25.48 -7.80 -39.69
N SER A 12 -25.11 -7.06 -40.74
CA SER A 12 -24.11 -6.00 -40.74
C SER A 12 -24.75 -4.61 -40.68
N ALA A 13 -23.95 -3.65 -40.22
CA ALA A 13 -23.92 -2.23 -40.59
C ALA A 13 -25.11 -1.33 -40.21
N GLY A 14 -24.78 -0.29 -39.44
CA GLY A 14 -25.58 0.89 -39.21
C GLY A 14 -24.76 1.94 -38.47
N ASP A 15 -23.93 2.70 -39.20
CA ASP A 15 -23.42 3.98 -38.72
C ASP A 15 -24.55 5.01 -38.72
N LEU A 16 -24.62 5.85 -37.68
CA LEU A 16 -24.77 7.32 -37.77
C LEU A 16 -24.80 7.98 -36.38
N SER A 17 -23.73 8.75 -36.12
CA SER A 17 -23.67 10.05 -35.45
C SER A 17 -24.25 10.26 -34.04
N GLY A 18 -23.35 10.66 -33.14
CA GLY A 18 -23.55 11.79 -32.22
C GLY A 18 -23.94 11.44 -30.78
N TYR A 19 -22.99 11.50 -29.85
CA TYR A 19 -23.05 12.38 -28.67
C TYR A 19 -21.74 12.28 -27.85
N SER A 20 -21.04 13.41 -27.86
CA SER A 20 -20.17 14.03 -26.85
C SER A 20 -19.98 13.34 -25.48
N THR A 21 -18.71 13.14 -25.15
CA THR A 21 -17.98 13.52 -23.91
C THR A 21 -18.37 12.99 -22.53
N ASN A 22 -17.30 12.60 -21.82
CA ASN A 22 -17.11 12.57 -20.36
C ASN A 22 -17.84 11.47 -19.58
N LYS A 23 -17.19 10.31 -19.48
CA LYS A 23 -17.30 9.45 -18.30
C LYS A 23 -15.94 9.38 -17.61
N THR A 24 -15.90 9.97 -16.43
CA THR A 24 -14.88 9.85 -15.41
C THR A 24 -14.69 8.36 -15.06
N SER A 25 -13.50 7.84 -15.33
CA SER A 25 -13.07 6.50 -14.94
C SER A 25 -12.74 6.47 -13.45
N ASN A 26 -13.77 6.42 -12.60
CA ASN A 26 -13.65 6.27 -11.14
C ASN A 26 -14.25 4.95 -10.62
N GLU A 27 -14.38 3.93 -11.45
CA GLU A 27 -14.84 2.60 -11.02
C GLU A 27 -13.66 1.64 -10.88
N ILE A 28 -13.21 1.46 -9.64
CA ILE A 28 -12.35 0.36 -9.20
C ILE A 28 -13.25 -0.85 -8.97
N ASP A 29 -13.43 -1.66 -10.00
CA ASP A 29 -14.24 -2.89 -9.93
C ASP A 29 -13.41 -4.14 -10.26
N TRP A 30 -12.16 -4.13 -9.80
CA TRP A 30 -11.12 -5.00 -10.34
C TRP A 30 -10.34 -5.80 -9.31
N LEU A 31 -10.47 -5.43 -8.02
CA LEU A 31 -10.30 -6.38 -6.94
C LEU A 31 -11.57 -7.23 -6.94
N THR A 32 -11.53 -8.36 -7.64
CA THR A 32 -12.64 -9.32 -7.64
C THR A 32 -13.15 -9.47 -6.22
N SER A 33 -14.46 -9.40 -6.00
CA SER A 33 -15.06 -9.63 -4.68
C SER A 33 -14.65 -10.98 -4.08
N ALA A 34 -14.03 -11.88 -4.84
CA ALA A 34 -13.38 -13.10 -4.35
C ALA A 34 -12.01 -12.89 -3.64
N GLN A 35 -11.30 -11.79 -3.87
CA GLN A 35 -10.04 -11.43 -3.17
C GLN A 35 -10.27 -10.46 -2.01
N LEU A 36 -11.44 -9.82 -1.94
CA LEU A 36 -11.86 -8.92 -0.87
C LEU A 36 -13.05 -9.41 -0.03
N ALA A 37 -13.69 -10.54 -0.38
CA ALA A 37 -14.59 -11.27 0.51
C ALA A 37 -13.77 -12.06 1.54
N LEU A 38 -12.95 -11.34 2.30
CA LEU A 38 -12.23 -11.88 3.43
C LEU A 38 -13.25 -12.05 4.56
N GLY A 39 -13.79 -13.27 4.66
CA GLY A 39 -14.43 -13.72 5.90
C GLY A 39 -13.40 -13.81 7.02
N ASP A 40 -13.88 -13.91 8.26
CA ASP A 40 -13.09 -13.89 9.50
C ASP A 40 -11.98 -14.98 9.60
N ASP A 41 -11.88 -15.90 8.63
CA ASP A 41 -10.93 -17.01 8.61
C ASP A 41 -9.69 -16.82 7.69
N GLU A 42 -9.63 -15.81 6.79
CA GLU A 42 -8.48 -15.59 5.86
C GLU A 42 -7.45 -14.55 6.36
N VAL A 43 -7.17 -14.52 7.67
CA VAL A 43 -6.39 -13.44 8.33
C VAL A 43 -4.87 -13.57 8.13
N ILE A 44 -4.33 -14.78 8.03
CA ILE A 44 -2.87 -14.99 8.17
C ILE A 44 -2.06 -14.51 6.94
N PRO A 45 -2.40 -14.89 5.69
CA PRO A 45 -1.62 -14.47 4.52
C PRO A 45 -1.60 -12.94 4.34
N LEU A 46 -2.75 -12.28 4.59
CA LEU A 46 -2.85 -10.84 4.51
C LEU A 46 -2.01 -10.13 5.58
N GLN A 47 -1.98 -10.65 6.81
CA GLN A 47 -1.12 -10.10 7.87
C GLN A 47 0.36 -10.26 7.56
N ILE A 48 0.76 -11.36 6.91
CA ILE A 48 2.14 -11.56 6.45
C ILE A 48 2.50 -10.54 5.36
N VAL A 49 1.60 -10.29 4.41
CA VAL A 49 1.78 -9.24 3.38
C VAL A 49 1.97 -7.87 4.06
N LYS A 50 1.13 -7.53 5.03
CA LYS A 50 1.22 -6.25 5.76
C LYS A 50 2.52 -6.11 6.55
N ALA A 51 2.90 -7.13 7.31
CA ALA A 51 4.16 -7.14 8.07
C ALA A 51 5.38 -6.99 7.15
N LEU A 52 5.38 -7.70 6.02
CA LEU A 52 6.44 -7.56 5.02
C LEU A 52 6.50 -6.15 4.41
N ILE A 53 5.37 -5.51 4.14
CA ILE A 53 5.33 -4.12 3.66
C ILE A 53 5.87 -3.17 4.73
N GLU A 54 5.52 -3.37 6.00
CA GLU A 54 6.04 -2.62 7.16
C GLU A 54 7.56 -2.73 7.28
N ASP A 55 8.10 -3.95 7.15
CA ASP A 55 9.53 -4.20 7.23
C ASP A 55 10.30 -3.53 6.08
N PHE A 56 9.78 -3.65 4.85
CA PHE A 56 10.38 -2.99 3.68
C PHE A 56 10.36 -1.47 3.85
N TYR A 57 9.23 -0.90 4.26
CA TYR A 57 9.09 0.53 4.53
C TYR A 57 10.06 1.02 5.61
N THR A 58 10.19 0.29 6.71
CA THR A 58 11.06 0.65 7.83
C THR A 58 12.54 0.70 7.43
N ASN A 59 12.96 -0.15 6.48
CA ASN A 59 14.33 -0.15 5.98
C ASN A 59 14.55 0.91 4.89
N CYS A 60 13.57 1.10 3.99
CA CYS A 60 13.57 2.20 3.02
C CYS A 60 13.67 3.57 3.70
N SER A 61 12.86 3.82 4.73
CA SER A 61 12.82 5.11 5.43
C SER A 61 14.13 5.44 6.16
N LYS A 62 14.90 4.43 6.59
CA LYS A 62 16.15 4.62 7.34
C LYS A 62 17.39 4.81 6.47
N SER A 63 17.45 4.20 5.29
CA SER A 63 18.70 4.12 4.51
C SER A 63 18.47 3.97 3.00
N ILE A 64 17.98 5.03 2.35
CA ILE A 64 17.88 5.06 0.87
C ILE A 64 19.26 5.21 0.21
N GLU A 65 20.24 5.82 0.88
CA GLU A 65 21.49 6.25 0.24
C GLU A 65 22.41 5.09 -0.19
N ASN A 66 22.24 3.89 0.39
CA ASN A 66 23.05 2.71 0.03
C ASN A 66 22.18 1.59 -0.54
N ALA A 67 22.07 1.55 -1.87
CA ALA A 67 21.31 0.54 -2.59
C ALA A 67 21.80 -0.90 -2.33
N GLU A 68 23.11 -1.13 -2.18
CA GLU A 68 23.64 -2.48 -1.92
C GLU A 68 23.18 -3.01 -0.55
N ALA A 69 23.29 -2.18 0.49
CA ALA A 69 22.85 -2.54 1.84
C ALA A 69 21.35 -2.83 1.88
N LEU A 70 20.56 -2.04 1.15
CA LEU A 70 19.11 -2.18 1.06
C LEU A 70 18.71 -3.47 0.33
N ILE A 71 19.38 -3.83 -0.77
CA ILE A 71 19.16 -5.10 -1.49
C ILE A 71 19.48 -6.30 -0.59
N ARG A 72 20.62 -6.28 0.12
CA ARG A 72 20.98 -7.36 1.07
C ARG A 72 19.98 -7.47 2.22
N CYS A 73 19.46 -6.34 2.69
CA CYS A 73 18.40 -6.31 3.70
C CYS A 73 17.10 -6.95 3.19
N PHE A 74 16.64 -6.58 1.99
CA PHE A 74 15.44 -7.15 1.38
C PHE A 74 15.56 -8.66 1.15
N HIS A 75 16.70 -9.12 0.66
CA HIS A 75 16.97 -10.54 0.53
C HIS A 75 16.82 -11.29 1.86
N LYS A 76 17.34 -10.72 2.95
CA LYS A 76 17.23 -11.32 4.29
C LYS A 76 15.79 -11.34 4.82
N LEU A 77 15.05 -10.23 4.66
CA LEU A 77 13.65 -10.15 5.08
C LEU A 77 12.79 -11.19 4.35
N LEU A 78 13.04 -11.39 3.06
CA LEU A 78 12.34 -12.42 2.27
C LEU A 78 12.72 -13.82 2.74
N ASP A 79 13.97 -14.08 3.08
CA ASP A 79 14.40 -15.38 3.62
C ASP A 79 13.68 -15.71 4.93
N ASP A 80 13.65 -14.76 5.86
CA ASP A 80 12.96 -14.89 7.14
C ASP A 80 11.45 -15.16 6.94
N ALA A 81 10.82 -14.45 5.99
CA ALA A 81 9.41 -14.61 5.66
C ALA A 81 9.10 -15.96 4.97
N ILE A 82 9.94 -16.40 4.03
CA ILE A 82 9.80 -17.70 3.36
C ILE A 82 9.94 -18.84 4.39
N GLN A 83 10.91 -18.75 5.30
CA GLN A 83 11.06 -19.73 6.38
C GLN A 83 9.85 -19.74 7.32
N ALA A 84 9.28 -18.58 7.64
CA ALA A 84 8.06 -18.48 8.45
C ALA A 84 6.86 -19.12 7.73
N LEU A 85 6.65 -18.81 6.45
CA LEU A 85 5.58 -19.39 5.63
C LEU A 85 5.71 -20.92 5.51
N ARG A 86 6.91 -21.44 5.29
CA ARG A 86 7.17 -22.89 5.25
C ARG A 86 6.79 -23.58 6.56
N LYS A 87 7.13 -22.96 7.71
CA LYS A 87 6.75 -23.49 9.04
C LYS A 87 5.24 -23.48 9.27
N ILE A 88 4.53 -22.49 8.73
CA ILE A 88 3.06 -22.38 8.83
C ILE A 88 2.38 -23.39 7.89
N SER A 89 2.87 -23.53 6.66
CA SER A 89 2.40 -24.49 5.65
C SER A 89 2.47 -25.94 6.13
N MET A 90 3.47 -26.28 6.94
CA MET A 90 3.57 -27.61 7.58
C MET A 90 2.50 -27.87 8.65
N LYS A 91 1.91 -26.83 9.24
CA LYS A 91 0.95 -26.94 10.36
C LYS A 91 -0.52 -26.82 9.94
N ASN A 92 -0.82 -26.03 8.91
CA ASN A 92 -2.20 -25.75 8.49
C ASN A 92 -2.60 -26.54 7.23
N SER A 93 -3.78 -27.17 7.25
CA SER A 93 -4.29 -27.99 6.13
C SER A 93 -5.29 -27.29 5.20
N LEU A 94 -5.94 -26.21 5.66
CA LEU A 94 -7.09 -25.60 4.97
C LEU A 94 -6.73 -24.51 3.94
N GLU A 95 -5.57 -23.85 4.05
CA GLU A 95 -5.15 -22.71 3.18
C GLU A 95 -3.88 -22.98 2.34
N LYS A 96 -3.59 -24.26 2.06
CA LYS A 96 -2.30 -24.64 1.46
C LYS A 96 -2.02 -23.98 0.11
N ASP A 97 -3.03 -23.84 -0.75
CA ASP A 97 -2.82 -23.35 -2.11
C ASP A 97 -2.47 -21.85 -2.16
N VAL A 98 -3.10 -21.03 -1.31
CA VAL A 98 -2.79 -19.59 -1.20
C VAL A 98 -1.41 -19.37 -0.62
N ILE A 99 -1.05 -20.13 0.43
CA ILE A 99 0.27 -20.07 1.06
C ILE A 99 1.37 -20.52 0.10
N VAL A 100 1.14 -21.60 -0.65
CA VAL A 100 2.10 -22.11 -1.66
C VAL A 100 2.26 -21.11 -2.80
N SER A 101 1.18 -20.47 -3.25
CA SER A 101 1.25 -19.41 -4.26
C SER A 101 2.05 -18.20 -3.76
N ALA A 102 1.77 -17.72 -2.55
CA ALA A 102 2.52 -16.63 -1.92
C ALA A 102 4.01 -16.98 -1.71
N GLU A 103 4.30 -18.20 -1.25
CA GLU A 103 5.67 -18.71 -1.12
C GLU A 103 6.39 -18.69 -2.48
N SER A 104 5.75 -19.15 -3.55
CA SER A 104 6.31 -19.13 -4.90
C SER A 104 6.66 -17.70 -5.36
N GLN A 105 5.76 -16.74 -5.12
CA GLN A 105 6.01 -15.32 -5.45
C GLN A 105 7.22 -14.77 -4.68
N LEU A 106 7.29 -15.01 -3.37
CA LEU A 106 8.40 -14.54 -2.54
C LEU A 106 9.73 -15.19 -2.88
N VAL A 107 9.74 -16.49 -3.22
CA VAL A 107 10.95 -17.19 -3.69
C VAL A 107 11.44 -16.57 -5.00
N ASN A 108 10.55 -16.28 -5.94
CA ASN A 108 10.95 -15.64 -7.20
C ASN A 108 11.46 -14.20 -7.00
N GLU A 109 10.88 -13.47 -6.05
CA GLU A 109 11.37 -12.16 -5.63
C GLU A 109 12.74 -12.24 -4.94
N GLN A 110 12.94 -13.21 -4.03
CA GLN A 110 14.23 -13.46 -3.36
C GLN A 110 15.31 -13.80 -4.38
N LYS A 111 14.98 -14.66 -5.36
CA LYS A 111 15.83 -14.98 -6.51
C LYS A 111 16.29 -13.72 -7.26
N ALA A 112 15.41 -12.72 -7.46
CA ALA A 112 15.75 -11.45 -8.09
C ALA A 112 16.78 -10.65 -7.30
N TYR A 113 16.59 -10.52 -5.98
CA TYR A 113 17.53 -9.79 -5.13
C TYR A 113 18.86 -10.53 -4.95
N SER A 114 18.85 -11.87 -4.87
CA SER A 114 20.07 -12.70 -4.87
C SER A 114 20.89 -12.49 -6.16
N LEU A 115 20.23 -12.39 -7.31
CA LEU A 115 20.87 -12.09 -8.58
C LEU A 115 21.56 -10.72 -8.55
N LEU A 116 20.89 -9.70 -8.04
CA LEU A 116 21.47 -8.36 -7.89
C LEU A 116 22.71 -8.38 -6.98
N ILE A 117 22.64 -9.08 -5.84
CA ILE A 117 23.77 -9.23 -4.92
C ILE A 117 24.98 -9.85 -5.65
N LYS A 118 24.75 -10.93 -6.41
CA LYS A 118 25.83 -11.58 -7.16
C LYS A 118 26.41 -10.70 -8.26
N LEU A 119 25.59 -9.88 -8.93
CA LEU A 119 26.10 -8.93 -9.91
C LEU A 119 27.02 -7.89 -9.26
N PHE A 120 26.65 -7.36 -8.09
CA PHE A 120 27.53 -6.46 -7.31
C PHE A 120 28.82 -7.15 -6.84
N ASP A 121 28.71 -8.36 -6.29
CA ASP A 121 29.86 -9.14 -5.82
C ASP A 121 30.82 -9.48 -6.97
N SER A 122 30.28 -9.78 -8.16
CA SER A 122 31.06 -10.05 -9.37
C SER A 122 31.80 -8.80 -9.85
N GLU A 123 31.17 -7.63 -9.88
CA GLU A 123 31.85 -6.38 -10.24
C GLU A 123 33.00 -6.07 -9.26
N ASN A 124 32.79 -6.31 -7.97
CA ASN A 124 33.84 -6.15 -6.95
C ASN A 124 34.97 -7.17 -7.12
N PHE A 125 34.64 -8.42 -7.44
CA PHE A 125 35.62 -9.48 -7.69
C PHE A 125 36.49 -9.16 -8.92
N VAL A 126 35.88 -8.74 -10.03
CA VAL A 126 36.58 -8.40 -11.28
C VAL A 126 37.55 -7.23 -11.07
N ARG A 127 37.20 -6.26 -10.22
CA ARG A 127 38.11 -5.15 -9.85
C ARG A 127 39.38 -5.62 -9.14
N GLN A 128 39.35 -6.78 -8.50
CA GLN A 128 40.51 -7.37 -7.80
C GLN A 128 41.34 -8.31 -8.69
N LEU A 129 40.83 -8.68 -9.87
CA LEU A 129 41.55 -9.54 -10.80
C LEU A 129 42.65 -8.77 -11.53
N GLU A 130 43.82 -9.38 -11.63
CA GLU A 130 44.92 -8.87 -12.44
C GLU A 130 44.93 -9.57 -13.80
N LYS A 131 45.10 -8.76 -14.85
CA LYS A 131 45.24 -9.24 -16.22
C LYS A 131 46.55 -10.03 -16.39
N GLY A 132 46.52 -11.06 -17.22
CA GLY A 132 47.69 -11.89 -17.53
C GLY A 132 47.97 -13.02 -16.53
N ARG A 133 47.01 -13.34 -15.65
CA ARG A 133 47.13 -14.50 -14.74
C ARG A 133 46.67 -15.82 -15.37
N SER A 134 45.57 -15.79 -16.12
CA SER A 134 44.99 -16.96 -16.80
C SER A 134 44.07 -16.51 -17.93
N ILE A 135 43.79 -17.41 -18.89
CA ILE A 135 42.85 -17.15 -19.99
C ILE A 135 41.45 -16.85 -19.43
N LEU A 136 41.01 -17.59 -18.40
CA LEU A 136 39.72 -17.35 -17.75
C LEU A 136 39.65 -15.97 -17.07
N SER A 137 40.72 -15.56 -16.38
CA SER A 137 40.79 -14.24 -15.74
C SER A 137 40.72 -13.11 -16.77
N ASP A 138 41.44 -13.25 -17.87
CA ASP A 138 41.41 -12.26 -18.96
C ASP A 138 40.03 -12.19 -19.62
N LEU A 139 39.38 -13.35 -19.82
CA LEU A 139 38.03 -13.43 -20.37
C LEU A 139 36.99 -12.76 -19.44
N LEU A 140 37.10 -12.97 -18.12
CA LEU A 140 36.25 -12.30 -17.14
C LEU A 140 36.49 -10.78 -17.12
N ILE A 141 37.70 -10.29 -17.40
CA ILE A 141 37.97 -8.84 -17.42
C ILE A 141 37.46 -8.20 -18.73
N ASP A 142 37.75 -8.83 -19.86
CA ASP A 142 37.55 -8.24 -21.20
C ASP A 142 36.13 -8.47 -21.75
N ASP A 143 35.51 -9.64 -21.53
CA ASP A 143 34.18 -9.99 -22.07
C ASP A 143 33.07 -9.78 -21.03
N ARG A 144 32.29 -8.70 -21.22
CA ARG A 144 31.12 -8.39 -20.36
C ARG A 144 30.01 -9.43 -20.45
N GLU A 145 29.80 -10.03 -21.62
CA GLU A 145 28.76 -11.04 -21.82
C GLU A 145 29.16 -12.35 -21.13
N PHE A 146 30.43 -12.76 -21.26
CA PHE A 146 30.92 -13.92 -20.53
C PHE A 146 30.72 -13.75 -19.01
N ARG A 147 31.07 -12.58 -18.45
CA ARG A 147 30.80 -12.28 -17.03
C ARG A 147 29.34 -12.45 -16.65
N ARG A 148 28.42 -11.86 -17.42
CA ARG A 148 26.98 -11.93 -17.16
C ARG A 148 26.47 -13.36 -17.15
N ILE A 149 26.90 -14.15 -18.13
CA ILE A 149 26.52 -15.57 -18.26
C ILE A 149 27.11 -16.38 -17.10
N SER A 150 28.38 -16.16 -16.72
CA SER A 150 29.02 -16.81 -15.57
C SER A 150 28.29 -16.52 -14.27
N VAL A 151 27.95 -15.26 -14.00
CA VAL A 151 27.19 -14.88 -12.80
C VAL A 151 25.82 -15.54 -12.78
N LEU A 152 25.12 -15.54 -13.92
CA LEU A 152 23.79 -16.14 -14.02
C LEU A 152 23.85 -17.68 -13.85
N MET A 153 24.93 -18.31 -14.30
CA MET A 153 25.17 -19.74 -14.10
C MET A 153 25.37 -20.07 -12.62
N GLU A 154 26.26 -19.34 -11.93
CA GLU A 154 26.47 -19.49 -10.48
C GLU A 154 25.19 -19.24 -9.68
N TRP A 155 24.38 -18.27 -10.12
CA TRP A 155 23.07 -17.99 -9.54
C TRP A 155 22.08 -19.14 -9.73
N CYS A 156 22.01 -19.74 -10.93
CA CYS A 156 21.18 -20.92 -11.18
C CYS A 156 21.58 -22.11 -10.31
N GLU A 157 22.89 -22.34 -10.16
CA GLU A 157 23.44 -23.43 -9.35
C GLU A 157 23.12 -23.27 -7.86
N GLU A 158 23.28 -22.06 -7.33
CA GLU A 158 22.95 -21.76 -5.94
C GLU A 158 21.44 -21.87 -5.67
N ASN A 159 20.62 -21.40 -6.60
CA ASN A 159 19.16 -21.57 -6.50
C ASN A 159 18.77 -23.05 -6.52
N ALA A 160 19.37 -23.85 -7.40
CA ALA A 160 19.14 -25.30 -7.43
C ALA A 160 19.58 -25.97 -6.11
N PHE A 161 20.69 -25.54 -5.52
CA PHE A 161 21.18 -26.04 -4.22
C PHE A 161 20.32 -25.61 -3.03
N ASN A 162 19.67 -24.45 -3.09
CA ASN A 162 18.83 -23.95 -2.01
C ASN A 162 17.40 -24.54 -2.02
N GLU A 163 17.10 -25.47 -2.94
CA GLU A 163 15.84 -26.18 -2.95
C GLU A 163 15.81 -27.31 -1.91
N PRO A 164 15.07 -27.18 -0.80
CA PRO A 164 15.24 -28.06 0.34
C PRO A 164 14.82 -29.51 0.06
N LYS A 165 13.79 -29.72 -0.77
CA LYS A 165 13.27 -31.07 -1.07
C LYS A 165 14.19 -31.83 -2.03
N ALA A 166 14.52 -31.21 -3.16
CA ALA A 166 15.36 -31.84 -4.18
C ALA A 166 16.76 -32.17 -3.64
N ASN A 167 17.35 -31.29 -2.82
CA ASN A 167 18.69 -31.56 -2.27
C ASN A 167 18.68 -32.64 -1.18
N ALA A 168 17.65 -32.68 -0.31
CA ALA A 168 17.54 -33.76 0.68
C ALA A 168 17.47 -35.13 0.01
N GLU A 169 16.65 -35.26 -1.05
CA GLU A 169 16.54 -36.49 -1.84
C GLU A 169 17.88 -36.88 -2.48
N VAL A 170 18.60 -35.91 -3.07
CA VAL A 170 19.91 -36.16 -3.71
C VAL A 170 20.96 -36.57 -2.68
N PHE A 171 20.99 -35.97 -1.49
CA PHE A 171 21.96 -36.32 -0.46
C PHE A 171 21.66 -37.69 0.19
N GLU A 172 20.39 -38.04 0.42
CA GLU A 172 20.02 -39.38 0.84
C GLU A 172 20.44 -40.42 -0.20
N GLU A 173 20.15 -40.15 -1.48
CA GLU A 173 20.56 -40.99 -2.61
C GLU A 173 22.09 -41.16 -2.67
N CYS A 174 22.85 -40.07 -2.50
CA CYS A 174 24.32 -40.14 -2.46
C CYS A 174 24.81 -40.99 -1.29
N ALA A 175 24.23 -40.85 -0.10
CA ALA A 175 24.61 -41.63 1.07
C ALA A 175 24.29 -43.13 0.89
N GLU A 176 23.17 -43.47 0.27
CA GLU A 176 22.86 -44.86 -0.10
C GLU A 176 23.90 -45.44 -1.07
N LEU A 177 24.25 -44.67 -2.10
CA LEU A 177 25.20 -45.09 -3.13
C LEU A 177 26.63 -45.22 -2.61
N GLU A 178 27.04 -44.35 -1.68
CA GLU A 178 28.36 -44.41 -1.02
C GLU A 178 28.52 -45.61 -0.08
N ASN A 179 27.42 -46.03 0.57
CA ASN A 179 27.38 -47.23 1.40
C ASN A 179 27.28 -48.53 0.58
N GLY A 180 27.02 -48.42 -0.72
CA GLY A 180 26.86 -49.54 -1.65
C GLY A 180 28.18 -50.24 -2.01
N SER A 181 28.06 -51.46 -2.55
CA SER A 181 29.18 -52.14 -3.20
C SER A 181 29.49 -51.49 -4.57
N HIS A 182 30.71 -51.73 -5.08
CA HIS A 182 31.16 -51.27 -6.39
C HIS A 182 30.10 -51.45 -7.49
N ILE A 183 29.88 -50.44 -8.35
CA ILE A 183 28.76 -50.41 -9.32
C ILE A 183 28.70 -51.61 -10.29
N ARG A 184 29.82 -52.32 -10.47
CA ARG A 184 29.95 -53.52 -11.34
C ARG A 184 30.10 -54.84 -10.58
N ALA A 185 29.74 -54.88 -9.30
CA ALA A 185 29.98 -56.04 -8.46
C ALA A 185 29.25 -57.31 -8.96
N GLU A 186 28.00 -57.19 -9.41
CA GLU A 186 27.24 -58.35 -9.87
C GLU A 186 27.71 -58.83 -11.25
N THR A 187 28.02 -57.90 -12.13
CA THR A 187 28.62 -58.17 -13.44
C THR A 187 29.96 -58.90 -13.30
N LEU A 188 30.79 -58.48 -12.34
CA LEU A 188 32.04 -59.17 -12.01
C LEU A 188 31.79 -60.58 -11.45
N HIS A 189 30.80 -60.73 -10.58
CA HIS A 189 30.43 -62.02 -9.99
C HIS A 189 29.94 -63.01 -11.06
N MET A 190 29.08 -62.56 -11.99
CA MET A 190 28.58 -63.38 -13.09
C MET A 190 29.66 -63.69 -14.13
N ARG A 191 30.57 -62.75 -14.40
CA ARG A 191 31.76 -63.01 -15.24
C ARG A 191 32.67 -64.08 -14.66
N ARG A 192 32.87 -64.10 -13.33
CA ARG A 192 33.65 -65.16 -12.64
C ARG A 192 33.00 -66.55 -12.75
N LYS A 193 31.70 -66.62 -13.08
CA LYS A 193 30.98 -67.87 -13.35
C LYS A 193 31.06 -68.34 -14.83
N ASN A 194 32.01 -67.80 -15.61
CA ASN A 194 32.23 -68.11 -17.04
C ASN A 194 31.10 -67.68 -17.99
N GLU A 195 30.26 -66.73 -17.61
CA GLU A 195 29.27 -66.12 -18.51
C GLU A 195 29.89 -64.95 -19.31
N LYS A 196 29.48 -64.76 -20.57
CA LYS A 196 29.96 -63.69 -21.46
C LYS A 196 29.29 -62.34 -21.11
N TRP A 197 29.82 -61.66 -20.09
CA TRP A 197 29.43 -60.30 -19.69
C TRP A 197 30.45 -59.25 -20.14
N CYS A 198 30.08 -57.97 -20.05
CA CYS A 198 30.92 -56.85 -20.48
C CYS A 198 32.27 -56.79 -19.77
N ASP A 199 33.20 -56.05 -20.37
CA ASP A 199 34.45 -55.71 -19.71
C ASP A 199 34.24 -54.75 -18.52
N MET A 200 35.20 -54.75 -17.60
CA MET A 200 35.10 -54.02 -16.33
C MET A 200 35.56 -52.56 -16.45
N ASP A 201 35.96 -52.13 -17.65
CA ASP A 201 36.29 -50.76 -18.05
C ASP A 201 35.05 -49.94 -18.41
N LEU A 202 35.19 -48.63 -18.56
CA LEU A 202 34.07 -47.71 -18.81
C LEU A 202 33.35 -48.04 -20.12
N ASP A 203 34.09 -48.36 -21.16
CA ASP A 203 33.63 -48.71 -22.50
C ASP A 203 33.24 -50.19 -22.66
N GLY A 204 33.46 -51.04 -21.66
CA GLY A 204 33.06 -52.45 -21.69
C GLY A 204 31.56 -52.63 -21.96
N ALA A 205 30.71 -51.73 -21.48
CA ALA A 205 29.26 -51.72 -21.75
C ALA A 205 28.92 -51.47 -23.24
N MET A 206 29.85 -50.90 -24.02
CA MET A 206 29.71 -50.74 -25.47
C MET A 206 30.05 -52.04 -26.22
N HIS A 207 30.72 -52.99 -25.56
CA HIS A 207 31.25 -54.23 -26.12
C HIS A 207 30.60 -55.49 -25.51
N GLY A 208 29.63 -55.35 -24.62
CA GLY A 208 28.91 -56.43 -23.96
C GLY A 208 27.69 -55.95 -23.19
N ARG A 209 27.03 -56.83 -22.43
CA ARG A 209 25.87 -56.49 -21.61
C ARG A 209 26.30 -56.27 -20.16
N LEU A 210 25.72 -55.26 -19.50
CA LEU A 210 25.86 -55.03 -18.06
C LEU A 210 24.73 -55.76 -17.31
N HIS A 211 24.98 -56.20 -16.07
CA HIS A 211 23.93 -56.82 -15.27
C HIS A 211 22.84 -55.76 -14.94
N ALA A 212 21.56 -56.13 -14.98
CA ALA A 212 20.46 -55.15 -14.82
C ALA A 212 20.51 -54.36 -13.50
N LEU A 213 20.90 -55.01 -12.39
CA LEU A 213 21.08 -54.33 -11.10
C LEU A 213 22.26 -53.35 -11.09
N ASP A 214 23.32 -53.66 -11.84
CA ASP A 214 24.49 -52.80 -11.97
C ASP A 214 24.18 -51.62 -12.91
N GLU A 215 23.35 -51.83 -13.93
CA GLU A 215 22.90 -50.81 -14.89
C GLU A 215 21.99 -49.79 -14.20
N ASP A 216 21.08 -50.25 -13.36
CA ASP A 216 20.24 -49.39 -12.51
C ASP A 216 21.09 -48.56 -11.54
N LYS A 217 22.02 -49.19 -10.82
CA LYS A 217 22.97 -48.49 -9.94
C LYS A 217 23.82 -47.47 -10.70
N GLN A 218 24.30 -47.82 -11.88
CA GLN A 218 25.09 -46.92 -12.72
C GLN A 218 24.27 -45.68 -13.14
N ASN A 219 23.02 -45.87 -13.54
CA ASN A 219 22.11 -44.77 -13.88
C ASN A 219 21.77 -43.89 -12.68
N ARG A 220 21.56 -44.47 -11.49
CA ARG A 220 21.39 -43.73 -10.22
C ARG A 220 22.62 -42.87 -9.91
N VAL A 221 23.83 -43.41 -10.04
CA VAL A 221 25.08 -42.65 -9.87
C VAL A 221 25.19 -41.52 -10.90
N TYR A 222 24.89 -41.77 -12.19
CA TYR A 222 24.91 -40.72 -13.20
C TYR A 222 23.89 -39.61 -12.94
N ASN A 223 22.70 -39.95 -12.46
CA ASN A 223 21.69 -38.98 -12.09
C ASN A 223 22.13 -38.11 -10.90
N ALA A 224 22.70 -38.73 -9.85
CA ALA A 224 23.25 -38.02 -8.71
C ALA A 224 24.41 -37.10 -9.11
N VAL A 225 25.35 -37.58 -9.92
CA VAL A 225 26.47 -36.79 -10.44
C VAL A 225 25.99 -35.62 -11.30
N TYR A 226 25.04 -35.86 -12.21
CA TYR A 226 24.43 -34.81 -13.03
C TYR A 226 23.81 -33.72 -12.14
N THR A 227 23.05 -34.12 -11.13
CA THR A 227 22.38 -33.19 -10.21
C THR A 227 23.37 -32.40 -9.36
N LEU A 228 24.42 -33.05 -8.85
CA LEU A 228 25.50 -32.38 -8.10
C LEU A 228 26.24 -31.35 -8.96
N ILE A 229 26.48 -31.63 -10.25
CA ILE A 229 27.07 -30.66 -11.19
C ILE A 229 26.14 -29.46 -11.37
N ARG A 230 24.83 -29.69 -11.52
CA ARG A 230 23.82 -28.62 -11.62
C ARG A 230 23.67 -27.77 -10.36
N CYS A 231 24.01 -28.32 -9.20
CA CYS A 231 24.08 -27.57 -7.93
C CYS A 231 25.46 -26.93 -7.70
N GLY A 232 26.36 -26.96 -8.67
CA GLY A 232 27.72 -26.43 -8.56
C GLY A 232 28.68 -27.25 -7.66
N ARG A 233 28.25 -28.42 -7.15
CA ARG A 233 29.00 -29.29 -6.23
C ARG A 233 29.90 -30.30 -6.94
N THR A 234 30.78 -29.82 -7.82
CA THR A 234 31.68 -30.70 -8.59
C THR A 234 32.59 -31.57 -7.71
N LYS A 235 33.02 -31.06 -6.54
CA LYS A 235 33.85 -31.80 -5.58
C LYS A 235 33.16 -33.03 -5.01
N GLU A 236 31.86 -32.92 -4.70
CA GLU A 236 31.06 -34.03 -4.19
C GLU A 236 30.78 -35.04 -5.30
N ALA A 237 30.50 -34.55 -6.52
CA ALA A 237 30.38 -35.41 -7.69
C ALA A 237 31.66 -36.23 -7.94
N VAL A 238 32.84 -35.62 -7.78
CA VAL A 238 34.13 -36.32 -7.87
C VAL A 238 34.32 -37.35 -6.76
N ALA A 239 33.88 -37.05 -5.53
CA ALA A 239 33.95 -37.99 -4.41
C ALA A 239 33.04 -39.22 -4.65
N LEU A 240 31.79 -38.97 -5.06
CA LEU A 240 30.82 -40.00 -5.39
C LEU A 240 31.32 -40.91 -6.52
N LEU A 241 31.88 -40.35 -7.59
CA LEU A 241 32.47 -41.14 -8.70
C LEU A 241 33.61 -42.05 -8.23
N LYS A 242 34.46 -41.58 -7.31
CA LYS A 242 35.55 -42.40 -6.75
C LYS A 242 35.01 -43.53 -5.88
N HIS A 243 34.04 -43.25 -5.01
CA HIS A 243 33.41 -44.25 -4.15
C HIS A 243 32.64 -45.30 -4.94
N ALA A 244 31.90 -44.88 -5.97
CA ALA A 244 31.13 -45.77 -6.83
C ALA A 244 32.01 -46.72 -7.68
N GLY A 245 33.29 -46.40 -7.90
CA GLY A 245 34.20 -47.17 -8.76
C GLY A 245 34.32 -46.64 -10.20
N LEU A 246 33.85 -45.41 -10.44
CA LEU A 246 33.89 -44.71 -11.73
C LEU A 246 34.98 -43.63 -11.77
N ALA A 247 36.11 -43.85 -11.08
CA ALA A 247 37.20 -42.87 -10.97
C ALA A 247 37.78 -42.43 -12.34
N ALA A 248 37.62 -43.25 -13.38
CA ALA A 248 38.06 -42.93 -14.74
C ALA A 248 37.26 -41.78 -15.40
N LEU A 249 36.09 -41.39 -14.85
CA LEU A 249 35.34 -40.21 -15.30
C LEU A 249 35.80 -38.90 -14.63
N VAL A 250 36.57 -38.97 -13.55
CA VAL A 250 37.05 -37.78 -12.82
C VAL A 250 37.87 -36.83 -13.70
N PRO A 251 38.77 -37.30 -14.59
CA PRO A 251 39.48 -36.40 -15.52
C PRO A 251 38.53 -35.63 -16.46
N SER A 252 37.39 -36.20 -16.84
CA SER A 252 36.38 -35.53 -17.67
C SER A 252 35.80 -34.31 -16.96
N LEU A 253 35.56 -34.40 -15.65
CA LEU A 253 35.05 -33.29 -14.84
C LEU A 253 36.06 -32.14 -14.70
N LYS A 254 37.37 -32.42 -14.76
CA LYS A 254 38.39 -31.36 -14.75
C LYS A 254 38.29 -30.42 -15.95
N TYR A 255 37.84 -30.92 -17.10
CA TYR A 255 37.56 -30.05 -18.25
C TYR A 255 36.41 -29.10 -17.92
N HIS A 256 35.33 -29.58 -17.32
CA HIS A 256 34.22 -28.72 -16.92
C HIS A 256 34.66 -27.68 -15.85
N GLU A 257 35.52 -28.06 -14.90
CA GLU A 257 36.06 -27.16 -13.87
C GLU A 257 36.91 -26.00 -14.42
N MET A 258 37.41 -26.07 -15.67
CA MET A 258 38.16 -24.97 -16.30
C MET A 258 37.36 -23.67 -16.42
N SER A 259 36.03 -23.74 -16.41
CA SER A 259 35.14 -22.57 -16.41
C SER A 259 35.14 -21.80 -15.08
N ARG A 260 35.65 -22.42 -14.01
CA ARG A 260 35.64 -21.86 -12.64
C ARG A 260 37.03 -21.73 -12.02
N ASP A 261 37.98 -22.58 -12.41
CA ASP A 261 39.32 -22.58 -11.87
C ASP A 261 40.34 -21.97 -12.84
N SER A 262 40.74 -20.74 -12.53
CA SER A 262 41.79 -20.01 -13.26
C SER A 262 43.13 -20.76 -13.34
N SER A 263 43.44 -21.65 -12.40
CA SER A 263 44.70 -22.42 -12.40
C SER A 263 44.74 -23.48 -13.51
N LEU A 264 43.58 -23.85 -14.05
CA LEU A 264 43.44 -24.84 -15.13
C LEU A 264 43.52 -24.23 -16.53
N THR A 265 43.58 -22.90 -16.65
CA THR A 265 43.70 -22.18 -17.93
C THR A 265 44.94 -21.26 -17.98
N PRO A 266 46.15 -21.81 -17.72
CA PRO A 266 47.37 -21.00 -17.65
C PRO A 266 47.79 -20.46 -19.02
N LEU A 267 48.39 -19.26 -19.03
CA LEU A 267 48.98 -18.65 -20.23
C LEU A 267 50.37 -19.24 -20.57
N SER A 268 51.11 -19.73 -19.56
CA SER A 268 52.47 -20.26 -19.77
C SER A 268 52.46 -21.75 -20.11
N ASN A 269 53.19 -22.11 -21.16
CA ASN A 269 53.42 -23.49 -21.60
C ASN A 269 54.17 -24.34 -20.57
N GLU A 270 54.81 -23.73 -19.58
CA GLU A 270 55.54 -24.43 -18.52
C GLU A 270 54.62 -25.05 -17.47
N ASN A 271 53.36 -24.58 -17.38
CA ASN A 271 52.41 -25.09 -16.42
C ASN A 271 51.85 -26.47 -16.88
N PRO A 272 51.83 -27.51 -16.02
CA PRO A 272 51.26 -28.81 -16.35
C PRO A 272 49.83 -28.77 -16.88
N SER A 273 49.02 -27.81 -16.43
CA SER A 273 47.62 -27.64 -16.85
C SER A 273 47.51 -27.13 -18.30
N PHE A 274 48.55 -26.53 -18.87
CA PHE A 274 48.55 -26.02 -20.25
C PHE A 274 48.20 -27.12 -21.25
N ARG A 275 48.80 -28.30 -21.10
CA ARG A 275 48.53 -29.44 -22.00
C ARG A 275 47.10 -29.96 -21.88
N ILE A 276 46.50 -29.84 -20.70
CA ILE A 276 45.11 -30.26 -20.46
C ILE A 276 44.17 -29.27 -21.14
N ALA A 277 44.43 -27.97 -21.03
CA ALA A 277 43.66 -26.94 -21.75
C ALA A 277 43.78 -27.14 -23.28
N ASP A 278 44.97 -27.46 -23.78
CA ASP A 278 45.21 -27.72 -25.21
C ASP A 278 44.45 -28.95 -25.74
N SER A 279 44.33 -30.02 -24.94
CA SER A 279 43.59 -31.23 -25.33
C SER A 279 42.06 -31.10 -25.22
N ARG A 280 41.54 -29.97 -24.71
CA ARG A 280 40.11 -29.73 -24.50
C ARG A 280 39.28 -29.89 -25.78
N ALA A 281 39.73 -29.31 -26.89
CA ALA A 281 39.00 -29.36 -28.16
C ALA A 281 38.84 -30.81 -28.66
N PHE A 282 39.89 -31.63 -28.50
CA PHE A 282 39.85 -33.04 -28.88
C PHE A 282 38.90 -33.85 -27.99
N PHE A 283 38.90 -33.58 -26.69
CA PHE A 283 37.98 -34.20 -25.73
C PHE A 283 36.52 -33.91 -26.09
N LYS A 284 36.14 -32.64 -26.28
CA LYS A 284 34.75 -32.25 -26.63
C LYS A 284 34.29 -32.87 -27.95
N ARG A 285 35.17 -32.94 -28.96
CA ARG A 285 34.88 -33.64 -30.22
C ARG A 285 34.62 -35.13 -30.02
N THR A 286 35.38 -35.76 -29.12
CA THR A 286 35.20 -37.17 -28.79
C THR A 286 33.85 -37.40 -28.12
N VAL A 287 33.47 -36.53 -27.17
CA VAL A 287 32.16 -36.55 -26.51
C VAL A 287 31.02 -36.37 -27.52
N ALA A 288 31.11 -35.40 -28.44
CA ALA A 288 30.09 -35.19 -29.48
C ALA A 288 29.90 -36.43 -30.36
N ARG A 289 30.99 -37.09 -30.76
CA ARG A 289 30.94 -38.34 -31.55
C ARG A 289 30.39 -39.51 -30.74
N LEU A 290 30.70 -39.58 -29.45
CA LEU A 290 30.20 -40.60 -28.54
C LEU A 290 28.68 -40.52 -28.43
N ILE A 291 28.12 -39.32 -28.20
CA ILE A 291 26.68 -39.09 -28.16
C ILE A 291 26.01 -39.42 -29.50
N ALA A 292 26.61 -39.02 -30.62
CA ALA A 292 26.06 -39.29 -31.96
C ALA A 292 26.01 -40.79 -32.32
N LYS A 293 26.97 -41.59 -31.83
CA LYS A 293 27.05 -43.04 -32.09
C LYS A 293 26.34 -43.91 -31.04
N GLY A 294 26.03 -43.34 -29.87
CA GLY A 294 25.67 -44.08 -28.67
C GLY A 294 24.23 -44.61 -28.64
N GLN A 295 23.94 -45.66 -29.41
CA GLN A 295 22.67 -46.39 -29.32
C GLN A 295 22.52 -47.20 -28.01
N SER A 296 23.63 -47.52 -27.33
CA SER A 296 23.67 -48.32 -26.11
C SER A 296 23.77 -47.52 -24.80
N MET A 297 23.89 -46.19 -24.87
CA MET A 297 23.99 -45.34 -23.68
C MET A 297 22.61 -44.97 -23.13
N SER A 298 22.48 -44.92 -21.81
CA SER A 298 21.26 -44.45 -21.18
C SER A 298 21.02 -42.96 -21.48
N GLN A 299 19.78 -42.51 -21.33
CA GLN A 299 19.44 -41.11 -21.58
C GLN A 299 20.14 -40.16 -20.58
N ILE A 300 20.25 -40.55 -19.31
CA ILE A 300 20.95 -39.76 -18.28
C ILE A 300 22.46 -39.70 -18.53
N GLU A 301 23.08 -40.80 -18.98
CA GLU A 301 24.49 -40.84 -19.35
C GLU A 301 24.79 -39.88 -20.52
N ARG A 302 23.95 -39.90 -21.57
CA ARG A 302 24.09 -38.97 -22.69
C ARG A 302 23.96 -37.51 -22.25
N CYS A 303 23.09 -37.22 -21.28
CA CYS A 303 22.93 -35.87 -20.74
C CYS A 303 24.15 -35.41 -19.92
N LEU A 304 24.68 -36.29 -19.05
CA LEU A 304 25.91 -36.01 -18.32
C LEU A 304 27.07 -35.69 -19.27
N TRP A 305 27.22 -36.49 -20.33
CA TRP A 305 28.24 -36.25 -21.36
C TRP A 305 27.99 -34.95 -22.13
N SER A 306 26.74 -34.61 -22.48
CA SER A 306 26.46 -33.34 -23.16
C SER A 306 26.81 -32.12 -22.30
N VAL A 307 26.52 -32.19 -20.99
CA VAL A 307 26.88 -31.12 -20.05
C VAL A 307 28.39 -30.91 -19.99
N ILE A 308 29.14 -31.98 -19.75
CA ILE A 308 30.62 -31.94 -19.68
C ILE A 308 31.23 -31.53 -21.02
N GLY A 309 30.59 -31.92 -22.13
CA GLY A 309 31.00 -31.60 -23.49
C GLY A 309 30.64 -30.18 -23.95
N GLY A 310 29.79 -29.45 -23.21
CA GLY A 310 29.27 -28.15 -23.62
C GLY A 310 28.29 -28.21 -24.80
N LEU A 311 27.49 -29.29 -24.89
CA LEU A 311 26.47 -29.48 -25.92
C LEU A 311 25.07 -29.27 -25.33
N LEU A 312 24.20 -28.57 -26.07
CA LEU A 312 22.84 -28.26 -25.63
C LEU A 312 21.94 -29.51 -25.60
N GLU A 313 22.02 -30.34 -26.64
CA GLU A 313 21.25 -31.59 -26.73
C GLU A 313 22.16 -32.80 -26.45
N PRO A 314 21.66 -33.84 -25.73
CA PRO A 314 20.26 -34.06 -25.33
C PRO A 314 19.83 -33.46 -23.99
N ALA A 315 20.69 -32.72 -23.27
CA ALA A 315 20.37 -32.17 -21.94
C ALA A 315 19.07 -31.34 -21.92
N LEU A 316 18.87 -30.46 -22.91
CA LEU A 316 17.68 -29.61 -23.00
C LEU A 316 16.38 -30.43 -23.12
N SER A 317 16.38 -31.53 -23.88
CA SER A 317 15.21 -32.39 -24.08
C SER A 317 14.67 -33.04 -22.80
N LEU A 318 15.51 -33.17 -21.75
CA LEU A 318 15.13 -33.74 -20.46
C LEU A 318 14.69 -32.69 -19.43
N CYS A 319 14.94 -31.41 -19.69
CA CYS A 319 14.68 -30.36 -18.71
C CYS A 319 13.19 -29.98 -18.71
N SER A 320 12.51 -30.30 -17.60
CA SER A 320 11.10 -29.94 -17.40
C SER A 320 10.91 -28.54 -16.79
N ARG A 321 11.88 -28.06 -16.01
CA ARG A 321 11.81 -26.78 -15.31
C ARG A 321 12.52 -25.67 -16.08
N THR A 322 11.98 -24.46 -15.99
CA THR A 322 12.57 -23.28 -16.64
C THR A 322 13.98 -22.98 -16.11
N ASP A 323 14.21 -23.09 -14.80
CA ASP A 323 15.54 -22.94 -14.18
C ASP A 323 16.57 -23.92 -14.80
N ASP A 324 16.16 -25.17 -15.05
CA ASP A 324 17.02 -26.23 -15.60
C ASP A 324 17.38 -25.97 -17.07
N ARG A 325 16.40 -25.47 -17.84
CA ARG A 325 16.58 -25.09 -19.24
C ARG A 325 17.53 -23.90 -19.36
N LEU A 326 17.34 -22.88 -18.51
CA LEU A 326 18.23 -21.73 -18.42
C LEU A 326 19.67 -22.19 -18.15
N TRP A 327 19.87 -23.05 -17.14
CA TRP A 327 21.19 -23.59 -16.82
C TRP A 327 21.85 -24.31 -18.01
N CYS A 328 21.09 -25.11 -18.78
CA CYS A 328 21.64 -25.81 -19.97
C CYS A 328 22.12 -24.85 -21.07
N TYR A 329 21.36 -23.78 -21.33
CA TYR A 329 21.76 -22.74 -22.27
C TYR A 329 23.02 -22.01 -21.81
N LEU A 330 23.08 -21.65 -20.51
CA LEU A 330 24.23 -20.97 -19.92
C LEU A 330 25.48 -21.84 -19.94
N ASN A 331 25.37 -23.12 -19.58
CA ASN A 331 26.47 -24.08 -19.65
C ASN A 331 27.06 -24.11 -21.06
N THR A 332 26.20 -24.26 -22.08
CA THR A 332 26.62 -24.30 -23.49
C THR A 332 27.32 -23.00 -23.90
N ALA A 333 26.80 -21.84 -23.47
CA ALA A 333 27.37 -20.54 -23.79
C ALA A 333 28.74 -20.30 -23.14
N ILE A 334 28.90 -20.64 -21.85
CA ILE A 334 30.18 -20.56 -21.13
C ILE A 334 31.21 -21.47 -21.78
N GLU A 335 30.82 -22.72 -22.01
CA GLU A 335 31.69 -23.74 -22.56
C GLU A 335 32.17 -23.38 -23.97
N GLY A 336 31.30 -22.79 -24.81
CA GLY A 336 31.64 -22.34 -26.15
C GLY A 336 32.55 -21.10 -26.18
N ARG A 337 32.29 -20.10 -25.32
CA ARG A 337 33.12 -18.88 -25.22
C ARG A 337 34.50 -19.18 -24.67
N LEU A 338 34.60 -20.05 -23.67
CA LEU A 338 35.87 -20.49 -23.11
C LEU A 338 36.69 -21.26 -24.15
N ASP A 339 36.05 -22.13 -24.94
CA ASP A 339 36.75 -22.85 -26.02
C ASP A 339 37.32 -21.91 -27.08
N ALA A 340 36.57 -20.87 -27.46
CA ALA A 340 37.04 -19.86 -28.40
C ALA A 340 38.27 -19.12 -27.85
N ALA A 341 38.21 -18.69 -26.58
CA ALA A 341 39.33 -18.00 -25.92
C ALA A 341 40.59 -18.89 -25.81
N ILE A 342 40.43 -20.18 -25.49
CA ILE A 342 41.54 -21.13 -25.42
C ILE A 342 42.13 -21.36 -26.82
N ALA A 343 41.28 -21.54 -27.84
CA ALA A 343 41.72 -21.76 -29.22
C ALA A 343 42.54 -20.57 -29.76
N ASP A 344 42.08 -19.35 -29.49
CA ASP A 344 42.76 -18.11 -29.90
C ASP A 344 44.15 -17.96 -29.26
N HIS A 345 44.30 -18.39 -28.00
CA HIS A 345 45.58 -18.36 -27.30
C HIS A 345 46.51 -19.51 -27.74
N HIS A 346 45.97 -20.71 -27.96
CA HIS A 346 46.78 -21.91 -28.17
C HIS A 346 47.26 -22.11 -29.61
N LYS A 347 46.63 -21.48 -30.62
CA LYS A 347 46.99 -21.37 -32.08
C LYS A 347 47.52 -22.61 -32.84
N ASN A 348 47.83 -23.73 -32.18
CA ASN A 348 48.58 -24.86 -32.73
C ASN A 348 47.75 -26.15 -32.85
N ALA A 349 46.49 -26.18 -32.39
CA ALA A 349 45.69 -27.41 -32.33
C ALA A 349 44.45 -27.44 -33.27
N THR A 350 44.11 -26.35 -33.95
CA THR A 350 42.76 -26.16 -34.54
C THR A 350 42.70 -25.76 -36.02
N ALA A 351 43.75 -26.04 -36.82
CA ALA A 351 43.77 -25.64 -38.24
C ALA A 351 42.70 -26.33 -39.14
N ASP A 352 42.05 -27.39 -38.67
CA ASP A 352 41.05 -28.17 -39.44
C ASP A 352 39.63 -28.18 -38.80
N VAL A 353 39.31 -27.20 -37.94
CA VAL A 353 38.09 -27.24 -37.11
C VAL A 353 37.11 -26.13 -37.51
N GLU A 354 36.01 -26.51 -38.18
CA GLU A 354 34.79 -25.69 -38.24
C GLU A 354 34.15 -25.64 -36.84
N GLN A 355 34.72 -24.83 -35.95
CA GLN A 355 34.07 -24.47 -34.69
C GLN A 355 32.94 -23.51 -35.04
N LYS A 356 31.69 -23.99 -35.01
CA LYS A 356 30.53 -23.09 -34.95
C LYS A 356 30.72 -22.22 -33.70
N GLY A 357 30.97 -20.93 -33.89
CA GLY A 357 30.97 -19.96 -32.81
C GLY A 357 29.68 -20.09 -32.01
N CYS A 358 29.79 -20.11 -30.68
CA CYS A 358 28.62 -20.12 -29.83
C CYS A 358 28.11 -18.68 -29.72
N ASP A 359 27.18 -18.31 -30.60
CA ASP A 359 26.58 -16.96 -30.65
C ASP A 359 25.52 -16.73 -29.56
N LEU A 360 25.44 -17.61 -28.55
CA LEU A 360 24.48 -17.49 -27.46
C LEU A 360 24.84 -16.28 -26.59
N MET A 361 23.96 -15.30 -26.61
CA MET A 361 23.97 -14.11 -25.77
C MET A 361 22.88 -14.22 -24.70
N VAL A 362 23.00 -13.44 -23.63
CA VAL A 362 21.98 -13.40 -22.56
C VAL A 362 20.60 -13.08 -23.16
N ALA A 363 20.51 -12.10 -24.07
CA ALA A 363 19.26 -11.73 -24.73
C ALA A 363 18.61 -12.91 -25.47
N SER A 364 19.36 -13.60 -26.33
CA SER A 364 18.85 -14.74 -27.10
C SER A 364 18.43 -15.91 -26.23
N ILE A 365 19.14 -16.17 -25.12
CA ILE A 365 18.79 -17.23 -24.17
C ILE A 365 17.44 -16.93 -23.52
N PHE A 366 17.23 -15.69 -23.07
CA PHE A 366 15.96 -15.29 -22.48
C PHE A 366 14.82 -15.18 -23.49
N ASP A 367 15.10 -14.87 -24.77
CA ASP A 367 14.09 -14.92 -25.83
C ASP A 367 13.56 -16.35 -26.03
N GLU A 368 14.43 -17.35 -26.03
CA GLU A 368 14.03 -18.77 -26.09
C GLU A 368 13.24 -19.20 -24.84
N ILE A 369 13.64 -18.73 -23.65
CA ILE A 369 12.92 -19.01 -22.40
C ILE A 369 11.52 -18.38 -22.40
N ALA A 370 11.39 -17.15 -22.89
CA ALA A 370 10.13 -16.43 -22.97
C ALA A 370 9.09 -17.12 -23.87
N THR A 371 9.51 -18.02 -24.77
CA THR A 371 8.55 -18.83 -25.56
C THR A 371 7.76 -19.83 -24.73
N GLN A 372 8.24 -20.18 -23.53
CA GLN A 372 7.65 -21.22 -22.67
C GLN A 372 7.25 -20.70 -21.29
N GLU A 373 7.98 -19.72 -20.75
CA GLU A 373 7.75 -19.14 -19.43
C GLU A 373 7.26 -17.69 -19.56
N CYS A 374 6.02 -17.45 -19.13
CA CYS A 374 5.39 -16.13 -19.16
C CYS A 374 5.49 -15.37 -17.82
N SER A 375 6.18 -15.94 -16.82
CA SER A 375 6.34 -15.30 -15.51
C SER A 375 7.08 -13.96 -15.61
N PRO A 376 6.58 -12.90 -14.96
CA PRO A 376 7.20 -11.58 -15.01
C PRO A 376 8.56 -11.52 -14.34
N TYR A 377 8.86 -12.47 -13.44
CA TYR A 377 10.17 -12.53 -12.77
C TYR A 377 11.28 -12.94 -13.74
N TYR A 378 11.03 -13.84 -14.70
CA TYR A 378 12.05 -14.20 -15.70
C TYR A 378 12.36 -13.06 -16.65
N SER A 379 11.32 -12.30 -17.03
CA SER A 379 11.50 -11.03 -17.75
C SER A 379 12.33 -10.05 -16.92
N SER A 380 12.07 -9.98 -15.61
CA SER A 380 12.86 -9.14 -14.69
C SER A 380 14.32 -9.59 -14.62
N TYR A 381 14.60 -10.89 -14.46
CA TYR A 381 15.97 -11.43 -14.39
C TYR A 381 16.78 -11.06 -15.62
N ARG A 382 16.18 -11.14 -16.83
CA ARG A 382 16.80 -10.69 -18.08
C ARG A 382 17.29 -9.25 -17.97
N TYR A 383 16.42 -8.31 -17.59
CA TYR A 383 16.79 -6.90 -17.54
C TYR A 383 17.77 -6.57 -16.42
N LEU A 384 17.68 -7.27 -15.28
CA LEU A 384 18.63 -7.15 -14.18
C LEU A 384 20.05 -7.54 -14.62
N VAL A 385 20.21 -8.68 -15.32
CA VAL A 385 21.53 -9.10 -15.85
C VAL A 385 22.04 -8.16 -16.94
N MET A 386 21.15 -7.69 -17.82
CA MET A 386 21.50 -6.75 -18.87
C MET A 386 21.81 -5.33 -18.35
N ASN A 387 21.46 -5.04 -17.09
CA ASN A 387 21.54 -3.72 -16.47
C ASN A 387 20.81 -2.64 -17.28
N ASP A 388 19.61 -2.97 -17.80
CA ASP A 388 18.73 -2.05 -18.52
C ASP A 388 17.53 -1.67 -17.67
N SER A 389 17.72 -0.67 -16.80
CA SER A 389 16.69 -0.19 -15.88
C SER A 389 15.50 0.46 -16.58
N LYS A 390 15.69 1.10 -17.74
CA LYS A 390 14.60 1.73 -18.50
C LYS A 390 13.65 0.67 -19.04
N ALA A 391 14.18 -0.28 -19.81
CA ALA A 391 13.36 -1.33 -20.40
C ALA A 391 12.72 -2.22 -19.32
N HIS A 392 13.41 -2.42 -18.18
CA HIS A 392 12.85 -3.17 -17.06
C HIS A 392 11.55 -2.54 -16.54
N LEU A 393 11.56 -1.25 -16.21
CA LEU A 393 10.41 -0.58 -15.61
C LEU A 393 9.24 -0.48 -16.60
N SER A 394 9.51 -0.20 -17.88
CA SER A 394 8.48 -0.23 -18.92
C SER A 394 7.87 -1.63 -19.08
N CYS A 395 8.68 -2.69 -19.00
CA CYS A 395 8.20 -4.07 -19.05
C CYS A 395 7.32 -4.42 -17.84
N LEU A 396 7.72 -4.01 -16.63
CA LEU A 396 6.93 -4.23 -15.41
C LEU A 396 5.57 -3.53 -15.49
N ARG A 397 5.55 -2.27 -15.95
CA ARG A 397 4.31 -1.52 -16.19
C ARG A 397 3.42 -2.23 -17.20
N GLN A 398 3.94 -2.54 -18.39
CA GLN A 398 3.18 -3.19 -19.45
C GLN A 398 2.59 -4.52 -18.98
N TRP A 399 3.37 -5.31 -18.25
CA TRP A 399 2.91 -6.59 -17.72
C TRP A 399 1.74 -6.39 -16.74
N LEU A 400 1.87 -5.42 -15.82
CA LEU A 400 0.80 -5.08 -14.87
C LEU A 400 -0.46 -4.57 -15.57
N GLU A 401 -0.33 -3.75 -16.61
CA GLU A 401 -1.48 -3.25 -17.40
C GLU A 401 -2.22 -4.40 -18.11
N CYS A 402 -1.48 -5.36 -18.69
CA CYS A 402 -2.07 -6.48 -19.43
C CYS A 402 -2.64 -7.57 -18.52
N HIS A 403 -2.06 -7.82 -17.34
CA HIS A 403 -2.37 -8.98 -16.49
C HIS A 403 -3.14 -8.58 -15.24
N HIS A 404 -4.26 -7.89 -15.44
CA HIS A 404 -4.97 -7.25 -14.36
C HIS A 404 -5.48 -8.20 -13.25
N ARG A 405 -5.84 -9.44 -13.63
CA ARG A 405 -6.32 -10.50 -12.71
C ARG A 405 -5.22 -11.26 -11.98
N GLU A 406 -3.96 -11.10 -12.41
CA GLU A 406 -2.79 -11.81 -11.88
C GLU A 406 -1.87 -10.87 -11.08
N GLN A 407 -2.37 -9.67 -10.74
CA GLN A 407 -1.65 -8.69 -9.92
C GLN A 407 -1.59 -9.16 -8.47
N HIS A 408 -0.50 -9.83 -8.11
CA HIS A 408 -0.22 -10.16 -6.71
C HIS A 408 0.32 -8.94 -5.94
N PRO A 409 -0.10 -8.70 -4.69
CA PRO A 409 0.43 -7.62 -3.84
C PRO A 409 1.96 -7.66 -3.69
N HIS A 410 2.53 -8.87 -3.62
CA HIS A 410 3.99 -9.08 -3.56
C HIS A 410 4.70 -8.59 -4.82
N PHE A 411 4.13 -8.87 -5.99
CA PHE A 411 4.73 -8.44 -7.25
C PHE A 411 4.67 -6.92 -7.44
N LEU A 412 3.57 -6.27 -7.06
CA LEU A 412 3.48 -4.80 -7.09
C LEU A 412 4.45 -4.16 -6.08
N ARG A 413 4.60 -4.75 -4.89
CA ARG A 413 5.63 -4.35 -3.93
C ARG A 413 7.01 -4.47 -4.57
N TYR A 414 7.35 -5.62 -5.15
CA TYR A 414 8.63 -5.83 -5.83
C TYR A 414 8.89 -4.77 -6.90
N ALA A 415 7.93 -4.50 -7.79
CA ALA A 415 8.07 -3.51 -8.85
C ALA A 415 8.32 -2.09 -8.30
N ALA A 416 7.58 -1.67 -7.28
CA ALA A 416 7.77 -0.38 -6.62
C ALA A 416 9.16 -0.26 -5.95
N HIS A 417 9.62 -1.33 -5.28
CA HIS A 417 10.91 -1.31 -4.59
C HIS A 417 12.10 -1.40 -5.54
N ILE A 418 11.98 -2.09 -6.67
CA ILE A 418 12.98 -2.03 -7.75
C ILE A 418 13.06 -0.61 -8.32
N ALA A 419 11.93 0.06 -8.53
CA ALA A 419 11.92 1.46 -8.96
C ALA A 419 12.65 2.36 -7.93
N LEU A 420 12.38 2.18 -6.63
CA LEU A 420 13.09 2.91 -5.57
C LEU A 420 14.60 2.61 -5.54
N ILE A 421 15.01 1.36 -5.77
CA ILE A 421 16.43 0.97 -5.87
C ILE A 421 17.09 1.68 -7.05
N TYR A 422 16.43 1.73 -8.22
CA TYR A 422 16.95 2.45 -9.39
C TYR A 422 17.04 3.97 -9.16
N MET A 423 16.06 4.55 -8.46
CA MET A 423 16.11 5.95 -8.05
C MET A 423 17.29 6.22 -7.09
N ALA A 424 17.47 5.37 -6.09
CA ALA A 424 18.54 5.49 -5.09
C ALA A 424 19.94 5.31 -5.68
N SER A 425 20.08 4.43 -6.68
CA SER A 425 21.33 4.17 -7.38
C SER A 425 21.60 5.10 -8.57
N HIS A 426 20.73 6.10 -8.80
CA HIS A 426 20.80 7.04 -9.93
C HIS A 426 20.87 6.35 -11.30
N GLN A 427 20.23 5.19 -11.44
CA GLN A 427 20.10 4.49 -12.71
C GLN A 427 19.14 5.25 -13.64
N PRO A 428 19.32 5.17 -14.96
CA PRO A 428 18.46 5.90 -15.88
C PRO A 428 17.09 5.20 -15.99
N PHE A 429 15.99 5.94 -15.80
CA PHE A 429 14.62 5.42 -15.90
C PHE A 429 13.70 6.35 -16.70
N VAL A 430 12.51 5.88 -17.05
CA VAL A 430 11.43 6.68 -17.62
C VAL A 430 10.54 7.14 -16.47
N GLU A 431 10.42 8.45 -16.26
CA GLU A 431 9.69 9.04 -15.13
C GLU A 431 8.22 8.59 -15.08
N GLU A 432 7.53 8.59 -16.23
CA GLU A 432 6.13 8.15 -16.35
C GLU A 432 5.91 6.73 -15.82
N ASP A 433 6.83 5.80 -16.12
CA ASP A 433 6.71 4.41 -15.70
C ASP A 433 6.92 4.25 -14.20
N VAL A 434 7.91 4.95 -13.64
CA VAL A 434 8.18 4.94 -12.19
C VAL A 434 6.99 5.53 -11.42
N TYR A 435 6.50 6.68 -11.86
CA TYR A 435 5.39 7.36 -11.17
C TYR A 435 4.11 6.54 -11.24
N TRP A 436 3.84 5.88 -12.37
CA TRP A 436 2.71 4.97 -12.51
C TRP A 436 2.80 3.78 -11.54
N LEU A 437 3.98 3.15 -11.43
CA LEU A 437 4.20 2.01 -10.52
C LEU A 437 4.02 2.43 -9.05
N LEU A 438 4.56 3.58 -8.67
CA LEU A 438 4.44 4.12 -7.31
C LEU A 438 3.00 4.52 -6.98
N GLU A 439 2.29 5.19 -7.90
CA GLU A 439 0.88 5.54 -7.72
C GLU A 439 0.03 4.28 -7.52
N ARG A 440 0.29 3.24 -8.32
CA ARG A 440 -0.42 1.97 -8.21
C ARG A 440 -0.15 1.29 -6.87
N TYR A 441 1.08 1.34 -6.40
CA TYR A 441 1.46 0.83 -5.09
C TYR A 441 0.82 1.62 -3.95
N ILE A 442 0.74 2.96 -4.04
CA ILE A 442 0.03 3.79 -3.07
C ILE A 442 -1.45 3.41 -3.00
N ARG A 443 -2.12 3.19 -4.15
CA ARG A 443 -3.50 2.71 -4.19
C ARG A 443 -3.66 1.34 -3.50
N LEU A 444 -2.69 0.43 -3.65
CA LEU A 444 -2.66 -0.83 -2.90
C LEU A 444 -2.56 -0.57 -1.38
N LEU A 445 -1.65 0.31 -0.94
CA LEU A 445 -1.51 0.66 0.49
C LEU A 445 -2.80 1.24 1.09
N ILE A 446 -3.53 2.07 0.33
CA ILE A 446 -4.84 2.61 0.73
C ILE A 446 -5.84 1.46 0.92
N SER A 447 -5.92 0.52 -0.04
CA SER A 447 -6.81 -0.64 0.06
C SER A 447 -6.51 -1.55 1.26
N LEU A 448 -5.22 -1.67 1.63
CA LEU A 448 -4.76 -2.44 2.80
C LEU A 448 -4.91 -1.70 4.14
N LYS A 449 -5.38 -0.44 4.12
CA LYS A 449 -5.48 0.47 5.28
C LYS A 449 -4.14 0.77 5.96
N MET A 450 -3.04 0.79 5.18
CA MET A 450 -1.68 1.05 5.67
C MET A 450 -1.27 2.50 5.44
N PHE A 451 -2.00 3.43 6.06
CA PHE A 451 -1.94 4.86 5.71
C PHE A 451 -0.62 5.54 6.10
N THR A 452 0.06 5.08 7.16
CA THR A 452 1.27 5.70 7.71
C THR A 452 2.46 5.70 6.75
N MET A 453 2.43 4.88 5.71
CA MET A 453 3.54 4.75 4.76
C MET A 453 3.33 5.56 3.48
N ILE A 454 2.09 6.00 3.22
CA ILE A 454 1.73 6.71 1.99
C ILE A 454 2.56 7.99 1.81
N PRO A 455 2.76 8.85 2.83
CA PRO A 455 3.51 10.09 2.65
C PRO A 455 4.94 9.87 2.14
N PHE A 456 5.58 8.77 2.57
CA PHE A 456 6.92 8.42 2.12
C PHE A 456 6.97 8.08 0.63
N TYR A 457 6.08 7.20 0.14
CA TYR A 457 6.06 6.83 -1.28
C TYR A 457 5.58 8.00 -2.15
N ALA A 458 4.60 8.78 -1.67
CA ALA A 458 4.11 9.97 -2.36
C ALA A 458 5.21 11.04 -2.51
N SER A 459 6.13 11.20 -1.55
CA SER A 459 7.25 12.13 -1.66
C SER A 459 8.22 11.85 -2.82
N LYS A 460 8.13 10.66 -3.44
CA LYS A 460 8.95 10.27 -4.59
C LYS A 460 8.28 10.59 -5.94
N LEU A 461 7.03 11.04 -5.91
CA LEU A 461 6.28 11.51 -7.07
C LEU A 461 6.50 13.02 -7.29
N PRO A 462 6.12 13.56 -8.46
CA PRO A 462 6.06 15.01 -8.67
C PRO A 462 5.19 15.68 -7.60
N PRO A 463 5.54 16.89 -7.14
CA PRO A 463 4.91 17.53 -6.00
C PRO A 463 3.40 17.73 -6.18
N GLU A 464 2.97 18.12 -7.38
CA GLU A 464 1.54 18.32 -7.71
C GLU A 464 0.74 17.01 -7.59
N THR A 465 1.27 15.92 -8.15
CA THR A 465 0.63 14.59 -8.10
C THR A 465 0.65 14.03 -6.68
N ALA A 466 1.77 14.17 -5.98
CA ALA A 466 1.93 13.73 -4.59
C ALA A 466 0.89 14.42 -3.69
N GLU A 467 0.77 15.74 -3.81
CA GLU A 467 -0.17 16.55 -3.04
C GLU A 467 -1.62 16.14 -3.31
N HIS A 468 -2.00 16.01 -4.59
CA HIS A 468 -3.34 15.58 -4.96
C HIS A 468 -3.70 14.18 -4.41
N ILE A 469 -2.77 13.21 -4.50
CA ILE A 469 -2.98 11.87 -3.95
C ILE A 469 -3.12 11.93 -2.42
N ILE A 470 -2.25 12.70 -1.76
CA ILE A 470 -2.24 12.83 -0.31
C ILE A 470 -3.56 13.43 0.20
N ILE A 471 -3.99 14.54 -0.40
CA ILE A 471 -5.22 15.24 -0.03
C ILE A 471 -6.44 14.32 -0.22
N ASN A 472 -6.54 13.64 -1.35
CA ASN A 472 -7.69 12.78 -1.64
C ASN A 472 -7.81 11.61 -0.66
N PHE A 473 -6.70 10.97 -0.27
CA PHE A 473 -6.79 9.87 0.71
C PHE A 473 -7.04 10.40 2.13
N MET A 474 -6.44 11.53 2.52
CA MET A 474 -6.63 12.12 3.85
C MET A 474 -8.08 12.55 4.06
N TYR A 475 -8.75 13.04 3.00
CA TYR A 475 -10.16 13.41 3.04
C TYR A 475 -11.08 12.24 3.43
N GLU A 476 -10.71 11.01 3.09
CA GLU A 476 -11.48 9.79 3.41
C GLU A 476 -11.17 9.19 4.79
N ILE A 477 -10.20 9.71 5.55
CA ILE A 477 -9.84 9.17 6.88
C ILE A 477 -10.76 9.75 7.95
N GLU A 478 -11.49 8.90 8.65
CA GLU A 478 -12.37 9.30 9.77
C GLU A 478 -11.71 9.17 11.16
N ASP A 479 -10.82 8.19 11.37
CA ASP A 479 -10.23 7.89 12.69
C ASP A 479 -9.10 8.87 13.09
N GLU A 480 -9.29 9.58 14.19
CA GLU A 480 -8.34 10.54 14.77
C GLU A 480 -6.94 9.99 15.02
N LYS A 481 -6.81 8.75 15.51
CA LYS A 481 -5.48 8.16 15.79
C LYS A 481 -4.69 7.98 14.49
N ILE A 482 -5.39 7.57 13.43
CA ILE A 482 -4.79 7.41 12.11
C ILE A 482 -4.36 8.76 11.55
N ARG A 483 -5.17 9.81 11.72
CA ARG A 483 -4.84 11.18 11.29
C ARG A 483 -3.51 11.65 11.87
N LEU A 484 -3.35 11.50 13.18
CA LEU A 484 -2.12 11.88 13.89
C LEU A 484 -0.90 11.10 13.37
N ASN A 485 -1.06 9.80 13.17
CA ASN A 485 0.04 8.96 12.66
C ASN A 485 0.42 9.33 11.21
N VAL A 486 -0.55 9.66 10.36
CA VAL A 486 -0.30 10.10 8.98
C VAL A 486 0.40 11.46 8.96
N LEU A 487 -0.02 12.42 9.80
CA LEU A 487 0.65 13.71 9.90
C LEU A 487 2.09 13.58 10.41
N ALA A 488 2.31 12.72 11.42
CA ALA A 488 3.67 12.42 11.90
C ALA A 488 4.55 11.83 10.78
N ALA A 489 3.97 10.96 9.93
CA ALA A 489 4.67 10.41 8.78
C ALA A 489 4.90 11.43 7.65
N ALA A 490 3.98 12.38 7.42
CA ALA A 490 4.20 13.47 6.47
C ALA A 490 5.32 14.41 6.94
N HIS A 491 5.31 14.74 8.24
CA HIS A 491 6.34 15.58 8.85
C HIS A 491 7.74 14.95 8.78
N SER A 492 7.86 13.63 9.01
CA SER A 492 9.15 12.94 8.96
C SER A 492 9.78 12.92 7.56
N VAL A 493 8.97 13.10 6.52
CA VAL A 493 9.39 13.15 5.12
C VAL A 493 9.67 14.59 4.66
N GLY A 494 9.41 15.60 5.52
CA GLY A 494 9.65 17.01 5.24
C GLY A 494 8.51 17.72 4.52
N ILE A 495 7.30 17.15 4.53
CA ILE A 495 6.09 17.83 4.03
C ILE A 495 5.59 18.79 5.12
N ASP A 496 5.28 20.03 4.73
CA ASP A 496 4.68 21.02 5.64
C ASP A 496 3.25 20.59 6.02
N THR A 497 3.07 20.21 7.28
CA THR A 497 1.79 19.74 7.81
C THR A 497 0.75 20.85 7.89
N THR A 498 1.17 22.11 8.08
CA THR A 498 0.27 23.26 8.19
C THR A 498 -0.31 23.59 6.81
N GLU A 499 0.56 23.71 5.81
CA GLU A 499 0.14 23.95 4.42
C GLU A 499 -0.75 22.79 3.90
N LEU A 500 -0.38 21.54 4.20
CA LEU A 500 -1.16 20.38 3.80
C LEU A 500 -2.58 20.38 4.38
N CYS A 501 -2.73 20.65 5.68
CA CYS A 501 -4.06 20.71 6.32
C CYS A 501 -4.92 21.86 5.76
N ASN A 502 -4.32 23.00 5.43
CA ASN A 502 -5.03 24.12 4.80
C ASN A 502 -5.54 23.77 3.40
N LYS A 503 -4.71 23.13 2.59
CA LYS A 503 -5.11 22.70 1.24
C LYS A 503 -6.15 21.58 1.28
N LEU A 504 -6.04 20.66 2.24
CA LEU A 504 -7.07 19.65 2.49
C LEU A 504 -8.42 20.29 2.82
N PHE A 505 -8.42 21.34 3.66
CA PHE A 505 -9.64 22.07 4.00
C PHE A 505 -10.20 22.84 2.79
N ALA A 506 -9.35 23.49 1.99
CA ALA A 506 -9.76 24.15 0.75
C ALA A 506 -10.41 23.17 -0.24
N HIS A 507 -9.82 21.98 -0.40
CA HIS A 507 -10.40 20.91 -1.23
C HIS A 507 -11.76 20.45 -0.70
N ALA A 508 -11.91 20.29 0.62
CA ALA A 508 -13.18 19.92 1.23
C ALA A 508 -14.29 20.96 0.96
N ILE A 509 -13.93 22.25 0.89
CA ILE A 509 -14.85 23.33 0.51
C ILE A 509 -15.29 23.19 -0.95
N GLU A 510 -14.36 22.99 -1.87
CA GLU A 510 -14.66 22.85 -3.30
C GLU A 510 -15.58 21.66 -3.59
N VAL A 511 -15.33 20.54 -2.91
CA VAL A 511 -16.15 19.33 -3.04
C VAL A 511 -17.56 19.54 -2.46
N ASN A 512 -17.68 20.26 -1.34
CA ASN A 512 -18.98 20.58 -0.76
C ASN A 512 -19.76 21.58 -1.65
N ASP A 513 -19.09 22.60 -2.21
CA ASP A 513 -19.72 23.58 -3.10
C ASP A 513 -20.19 22.97 -4.43
N ALA A 514 -19.55 21.89 -4.89
CA ALA A 514 -19.94 21.15 -6.09
C ALA A 514 -21.03 20.09 -5.83
N ALA A 515 -21.28 19.73 -4.58
CA ALA A 515 -22.27 18.72 -4.21
C ALA A 515 -23.63 19.37 -3.94
N ASP A 516 -24.68 18.95 -4.66
CA ASP A 516 -26.05 19.38 -4.37
C ASP A 516 -26.43 18.99 -2.93
N GLU A 517 -26.77 20.02 -2.14
CA GLU A 517 -27.14 20.06 -0.72
C GLU A 517 -27.46 18.69 -0.06
N GLY A 518 -26.45 17.99 0.47
CA GLY A 518 -26.62 16.72 1.18
C GLY A 518 -25.89 16.66 2.52
N ASP A 519 -26.58 16.22 3.58
CA ASP A 519 -26.09 16.15 4.97
C ASP A 519 -24.76 15.38 5.14
N LYS A 520 -24.47 14.40 4.27
CA LYS A 520 -23.20 13.64 4.30
C LYS A 520 -21.98 14.48 3.95
N CYS A 521 -22.13 15.45 3.04
CA CYS A 521 -21.05 16.35 2.63
C CYS A 521 -20.73 17.36 3.74
N ASP A 522 -21.73 17.75 4.53
CA ASP A 522 -21.57 18.66 5.67
C ASP A 522 -20.82 17.98 6.83
N LEU A 523 -21.13 16.72 7.12
CA LEU A 523 -20.37 15.94 8.11
C LEU A 523 -18.91 15.74 7.68
N LYS A 524 -18.65 15.46 6.39
CA LYS A 524 -17.28 15.39 5.86
C LYS A 524 -16.56 16.73 5.94
N LEU A 525 -17.25 17.86 5.74
CA LEU A 525 -16.67 19.20 5.89
C LEU A 525 -16.27 19.50 7.36
N ILE A 526 -17.13 19.16 8.32
CA ILE A 526 -16.81 19.28 9.75
C ILE A 526 -15.62 18.37 10.10
N SER A 527 -15.62 17.15 9.57
CA SER A 527 -14.54 16.18 9.74
C SER A 527 -13.21 16.69 9.14
N ALA A 528 -13.27 17.40 8.01
CA ALA A 528 -12.12 18.04 7.37
C ALA A 528 -11.54 19.18 8.24
N TRP A 529 -12.41 19.97 8.88
CA TRP A 529 -11.98 21.04 9.78
C TRP A 529 -11.14 20.53 10.96
N ASN A 530 -11.43 19.32 11.47
CA ASN A 530 -10.63 18.72 12.55
C ASN A 530 -9.15 18.58 12.19
N TRP A 531 -8.78 18.48 10.91
CA TRP A 531 -7.37 18.43 10.49
C TRP A 531 -6.60 19.70 10.82
N LEU A 532 -7.25 20.86 10.88
CA LEU A 532 -6.61 22.15 11.19
C LEU A 532 -6.22 22.27 12.67
N LYS A 533 -6.69 21.37 13.55
CA LYS A 533 -6.32 21.37 14.97
C LYS A 533 -4.96 20.73 15.25
N TYR A 534 -4.56 19.78 14.40
CA TYR A 534 -3.41 18.92 14.67
C TYR A 534 -2.03 19.56 14.42
N PRO A 535 -1.83 20.48 13.45
CA PRO A 535 -0.52 21.11 13.21
C PRO A 535 -0.02 21.98 14.37
N GLY A 536 -0.79 22.10 15.46
CA GLY A 536 -0.40 22.84 16.65
C GLY A 536 -0.72 24.32 16.52
N LYS A 537 0.14 25.17 17.10
CA LYS A 537 -0.12 26.59 17.32
C LYS A 537 -0.25 27.42 16.04
N GLU A 538 0.45 27.02 14.99
CA GLU A 538 0.53 27.76 13.72
C GLU A 538 -0.79 27.77 12.95
N ALA A 539 -1.55 26.66 13.01
CA ALA A 539 -2.84 26.52 12.32
C ALA A 539 -4.05 27.00 13.13
N LEU A 540 -3.90 27.44 14.39
CA LEU A 540 -5.04 27.81 15.24
C LEU A 540 -5.84 29.01 14.70
N ILE A 541 -5.13 30.00 14.14
CA ILE A 541 -5.76 31.19 13.57
C ILE A 541 -6.55 30.80 12.31
N GLU A 542 -5.98 29.94 11.47
CA GLU A 542 -6.62 29.43 10.26
C GLU A 542 -7.81 28.55 10.58
N ALA A 543 -7.72 27.71 11.63
CA ALA A 543 -8.82 26.92 12.15
C ALA A 543 -10.00 27.81 12.60
N LEU A 544 -9.74 28.95 13.24
CA LEU A 544 -10.79 29.91 13.63
C LEU A 544 -11.44 30.55 12.40
N PHE A 545 -10.67 30.99 11.42
CA PHE A 545 -11.23 31.54 10.18
C PHE A 545 -12.04 30.51 9.39
N ALA A 546 -11.55 29.27 9.32
CA ALA A 546 -12.23 28.13 8.72
C ALA A 546 -13.54 27.81 9.45
N ALA A 547 -13.53 27.78 10.78
CA ALA A 547 -14.73 27.60 11.59
C ALA A 547 -15.79 28.65 11.30
N ASN A 548 -15.42 29.93 11.28
CA ASN A 548 -16.36 31.01 10.97
C ASN A 548 -16.88 30.94 9.53
N LEU A 549 -16.08 30.45 8.59
CA LEU A 549 -16.53 30.22 7.22
C LEU A 549 -17.61 29.13 7.16
N ILE A 550 -17.41 28.01 7.85
CA ILE A 550 -18.41 26.92 7.94
C ILE A 550 -19.67 27.42 8.65
N LEU A 551 -19.53 28.13 9.77
CA LEU A 551 -20.66 28.69 10.53
C LEU A 551 -21.49 29.66 9.68
N ARG A 552 -20.85 30.55 8.91
CA ARG A 552 -21.56 31.42 7.96
C ARG A 552 -22.39 30.64 6.95
N ARG A 553 -21.88 29.51 6.45
CA ARG A 553 -22.61 28.65 5.49
C ARG A 553 -23.81 27.97 6.16
N PHE A 554 -23.60 27.34 7.31
CA PHE A 554 -24.67 26.64 8.03
C PHE A 554 -25.77 27.59 8.52
N PHE A 555 -25.42 28.78 9.04
CA PHE A 555 -26.42 29.79 9.40
C PHE A 555 -27.11 30.39 8.17
N GLY A 556 -26.42 30.53 7.03
CA GLY A 556 -27.05 30.99 5.78
C GLY A 556 -28.15 30.05 5.26
N VAL A 557 -28.01 28.74 5.48
CA VAL A 557 -28.94 27.68 5.03
C VAL A 557 -29.80 27.14 6.19
N GLU A 558 -29.77 27.77 7.37
CA GLU A 558 -30.52 27.36 8.57
C GLU A 558 -30.21 25.94 9.12
N LYS A 559 -29.04 25.38 8.80
CA LYS A 559 -28.52 24.09 9.27
C LYS A 559 -27.91 24.17 10.68
N LEU A 560 -28.76 24.44 11.68
CA LEU A 560 -28.32 24.71 13.06
C LEU A 560 -27.80 23.48 13.80
N LYS A 561 -28.18 22.26 13.40
CA LYS A 561 -27.70 21.02 14.04
C LYS A 561 -26.23 20.78 13.73
N GLU A 562 -25.85 20.99 12.48
CA GLU A 562 -24.50 20.87 11.96
C GLU A 562 -23.59 21.94 12.56
N ALA A 563 -24.10 23.16 12.74
CA ALA A 563 -23.39 24.22 13.47
C ALA A 563 -23.09 23.84 14.92
N LYS A 564 -24.02 23.20 15.63
CA LYS A 564 -23.78 22.69 16.99
C LYS A 564 -22.74 21.58 17.02
N LEU A 565 -22.82 20.62 16.09
CA LEU A 565 -21.82 19.56 15.96
C LEU A 565 -20.41 20.14 15.78
N LEU A 566 -20.27 21.21 14.98
CA LEU A 566 -18.98 21.89 14.83
C LEU A 566 -18.46 22.47 16.17
N PHE A 567 -19.33 23.10 16.97
CA PHE A 567 -18.98 23.62 18.30
C PHE A 567 -18.64 22.51 19.30
N GLU A 568 -19.37 21.41 19.30
CA GLU A 568 -19.05 20.21 20.09
C GLU A 568 -17.67 19.67 19.74
N GLN A 569 -17.27 19.70 18.45
CA GLN A 569 -15.92 19.31 18.07
C GLN A 569 -14.85 20.30 18.57
N MET A 570 -15.16 21.58 18.82
CA MET A 570 -14.17 22.59 19.23
C MET A 570 -13.76 22.53 20.73
N GLU A 571 -14.09 21.45 21.46
CA GLU A 571 -13.86 21.27 22.90
C GLU A 571 -12.63 22.04 23.45
N GLY A 572 -12.87 22.95 24.40
CA GLY A 572 -11.83 23.71 25.11
C GLY A 572 -11.74 25.21 24.80
N GLY A 573 -12.67 25.76 24.00
CA GLY A 573 -12.76 27.21 23.75
C GLY A 573 -11.66 27.71 22.82
N LEU A 574 -11.76 27.39 21.53
CA LEU A 574 -10.81 27.80 20.48
C LEU A 574 -10.46 29.30 20.55
N CYS A 575 -11.47 30.15 20.76
CA CYS A 575 -11.28 31.60 20.92
C CYS A 575 -10.35 31.94 22.09
N ASP A 576 -10.54 31.31 23.25
CA ASP A 576 -9.75 31.56 24.45
C ASP A 576 -8.32 31.04 24.30
N VAL A 577 -8.14 29.94 23.57
CA VAL A 577 -6.81 29.39 23.22
C VAL A 577 -6.08 30.35 22.30
N VAL A 578 -6.75 30.91 21.29
CA VAL A 578 -6.17 31.89 20.35
C VAL A 578 -5.81 33.19 21.07
N GLU A 579 -6.67 33.72 21.95
CA GLU A 579 -6.39 34.93 22.74
C GLU A 579 -5.19 34.74 23.68
N LYS A 580 -5.11 33.58 24.36
CA LYS A 580 -3.96 33.23 25.21
C LYS A 580 -2.69 33.07 24.39
N PHE A 581 -2.77 32.39 23.25
CA PHE A 581 -1.65 32.21 22.33
C PHE A 581 -1.09 33.56 21.85
N TRP A 582 -1.96 34.46 21.38
CA TRP A 582 -1.57 35.78 20.92
C TRP A 582 -0.88 36.60 22.03
N SER A 583 -1.43 36.55 23.24
CA SER A 583 -0.89 37.26 24.41
C SER A 583 0.50 36.76 24.82
N ILE A 584 0.80 35.48 24.57
CA ILE A 584 2.08 34.85 24.92
C ILE A 584 3.14 35.11 23.84
N GLU A 585 2.81 34.95 22.56
CA GLU A 585 3.79 35.12 21.48
C GLU A 585 4.10 36.59 21.15
N PHE A 586 3.10 37.47 21.24
CA PHE A 586 3.24 38.87 20.85
C PHE A 586 3.06 39.82 22.03
N ILE A 587 3.92 39.65 23.05
CA ILE A 587 3.90 40.44 24.29
C ILE A 587 3.94 41.95 23.97
N GLY A 588 2.91 42.67 24.42
CA GLY A 588 2.82 44.14 24.30
C GLY A 588 2.21 44.64 22.99
N THR A 589 1.76 43.75 22.10
CA THR A 589 0.99 44.13 20.89
C THR A 589 -0.50 43.89 21.10
N SER A 590 -1.33 44.82 20.62
CA SER A 590 -2.79 44.63 20.62
C SER A 590 -3.21 43.60 19.59
N LEU A 591 -4.31 42.89 19.84
CA LEU A 591 -4.88 41.96 18.87
C LEU A 591 -5.18 42.67 17.53
N PRO A 592 -4.81 42.10 16.38
CA PRO A 592 -5.22 42.60 15.08
C PRO A 592 -6.74 42.64 15.00
N ARG A 593 -7.26 43.71 14.38
CA ARG A 593 -8.72 43.90 14.24
C ARG A 593 -9.39 42.71 13.57
N GLU A 594 -8.77 42.16 12.53
CA GLU A 594 -9.31 41.00 11.79
C GLU A 594 -9.47 39.75 12.67
N LEU A 595 -8.51 39.53 13.58
CA LEU A 595 -8.55 38.42 14.52
C LEU A 595 -9.59 38.67 15.63
N ALA A 596 -9.65 39.90 16.15
CA ALA A 596 -10.65 40.30 17.13
C ALA A 596 -12.08 40.17 16.58
N ASP A 597 -12.30 40.59 15.33
CA ASP A 597 -13.57 40.44 14.63
C ASP A 597 -13.93 38.97 14.43
N ALA A 598 -12.96 38.10 14.10
CA ALA A 598 -13.21 36.66 13.97
C ALA A 598 -13.56 36.00 15.31
N ILE A 599 -12.91 36.39 16.41
CA ILE A 599 -13.27 35.90 17.74
C ILE A 599 -14.69 36.34 18.12
N ALA A 600 -15.00 37.62 17.89
CA ALA A 600 -16.33 38.16 18.16
C ALA A 600 -17.41 37.50 17.30
N GLU A 601 -17.13 37.21 16.03
CA GLU A 601 -18.03 36.45 15.14
C GLU A 601 -18.29 35.04 15.66
N ASN A 602 -17.25 34.31 16.06
CA ASN A 602 -17.41 32.96 16.58
C ASN A 602 -18.26 32.93 17.88
N ARG A 603 -17.94 33.82 18.83
CA ARG A 603 -18.70 34.00 20.08
C ARG A 603 -20.15 34.41 19.83
N SER A 604 -20.41 35.18 18.77
CA SER A 604 -21.78 35.57 18.38
C SER A 604 -22.64 34.36 17.99
N TYR A 605 -22.09 33.43 17.21
CA TYR A 605 -22.79 32.19 16.84
C TYR A 605 -23.00 31.27 18.04
N GLN A 606 -21.99 31.13 18.90
CA GLN A 606 -22.09 30.32 20.13
C GLN A 606 -23.21 30.84 21.04
N ALA A 607 -23.21 32.15 21.33
CA ALA A 607 -24.24 32.77 22.18
C ALA A 607 -25.66 32.59 21.61
N TYR A 608 -25.81 32.61 20.28
CA TYR A 608 -27.11 32.35 19.65
C TYR A 608 -27.59 30.90 19.87
N LEU A 609 -26.71 29.91 19.69
CA LEU A 609 -27.07 28.51 19.87
C LEU A 609 -27.40 28.19 21.33
N GLU A 610 -26.65 28.75 22.27
CA GLU A 610 -26.93 28.63 23.71
C GLU A 610 -28.30 29.24 24.07
N ALA A 611 -28.60 30.46 23.61
CA ALA A 611 -29.91 31.07 23.87
C ALA A 611 -31.07 30.30 23.22
N LEU A 612 -30.85 29.70 22.05
CA LEU A 612 -31.84 28.85 21.39
C LEU A 612 -32.10 27.57 22.20
N ASP A 613 -31.07 27.00 22.84
CA ASP A 613 -31.23 25.83 23.71
C ASP A 613 -31.92 26.16 25.03
N ASP A 614 -31.64 27.32 25.61
CA ASP A 614 -32.36 27.82 26.78
C ASP A 614 -33.85 28.04 26.44
N PHE A 615 -34.14 28.68 25.30
CA PHE A 615 -35.51 28.86 24.81
C PHE A 615 -36.22 27.53 24.56
N ASN A 616 -35.57 26.57 23.89
CA ASN A 616 -36.16 25.26 23.62
C ASN A 616 -36.40 24.48 24.91
N SER A 617 -35.50 24.57 25.89
CA SER A 617 -35.63 23.94 27.20
C SER A 617 -36.85 24.49 27.95
N TRP A 618 -37.00 25.82 27.96
CA TRP A 618 -38.19 26.47 28.50
C TRP A 618 -39.46 26.08 27.74
N PHE A 619 -39.45 26.16 26.41
CA PHE A 619 -40.63 25.90 25.59
C PHE A 619 -41.11 24.45 25.69
N ASN A 620 -40.19 23.49 25.77
CA ASN A 620 -40.50 22.10 26.02
C ASN A 620 -41.07 21.89 27.42
N HIS A 621 -40.47 22.50 28.45
CA HIS A 621 -40.98 22.45 29.81
C HIS A 621 -42.39 23.06 29.93
N PHE A 622 -42.65 24.18 29.24
CA PHE A 622 -43.96 24.82 29.17
C PHE A 622 -45.03 23.94 28.51
N LYS A 623 -44.65 23.14 27.50
CA LYS A 623 -45.55 22.18 26.86
C LYS A 623 -45.83 20.95 27.73
N MET A 624 -44.98 20.64 28.70
CA MET A 624 -45.23 19.50 29.59
C MET A 624 -46.43 19.80 30.48
N SER A 625 -47.35 18.84 30.58
CA SER A 625 -48.51 18.97 31.45
C SER A 625 -48.06 19.09 32.90
N GLU A 626 -48.64 20.05 33.62
CA GLU A 626 -48.44 20.18 35.06
C GLU A 626 -48.87 18.88 35.78
N PRO A 627 -48.12 18.40 36.81
CA PRO A 627 -48.51 17.21 37.57
C PRO A 627 -49.93 17.34 38.13
N GLU A 628 -50.79 16.34 37.91
CA GLU A 628 -52.16 16.40 38.43
C GLU A 628 -52.18 16.19 39.95
N VAL A 629 -52.73 17.16 40.67
CA VAL A 629 -53.02 17.00 42.10
C VAL A 629 -54.27 16.13 42.25
N PRO A 630 -54.22 15.00 43.00
CA PRO A 630 -55.38 14.14 43.23
C PRO A 630 -56.56 14.96 43.78
N ARG A 631 -57.72 14.86 43.13
CA ARG A 631 -58.93 15.57 43.58
C ARG A 631 -59.34 15.06 44.96
N THR A 632 -59.63 15.99 45.88
CA THR A 632 -60.14 15.66 47.21
C THR A 632 -61.39 14.77 47.08
N PRO A 633 -61.43 13.58 47.72
CA PRO A 633 -62.58 12.69 47.68
C PRO A 633 -63.86 13.39 48.16
N SER A 634 -65.02 12.96 47.66
CA SER A 634 -66.30 13.51 48.14
C SER A 634 -66.46 13.28 49.65
N LYS A 635 -67.20 14.17 50.33
CA LYS A 635 -67.40 14.10 51.79
C LYS A 635 -67.88 12.71 52.26
N ASP A 636 -68.70 12.03 51.46
CA ASP A 636 -69.22 10.69 51.74
C ASP A 636 -68.17 9.56 51.59
N LEU A 637 -67.16 9.76 50.74
CA LEU A 637 -66.05 8.83 50.55
C LEU A 637 -64.98 9.05 51.63
N TRP A 638 -64.72 10.32 51.97
CA TRP A 638 -63.77 10.73 53.00
C TRP A 638 -64.10 10.13 54.38
N ILE A 639 -65.38 10.15 54.75
CA ILE A 639 -65.88 9.58 56.02
C ILE A 639 -65.71 8.06 56.06
N ARG A 640 -65.72 7.37 54.90
CA ARG A 640 -65.57 5.91 54.78
C ARG A 640 -64.13 5.40 54.70
N MET A 641 -63.14 6.28 54.52
CA MET A 641 -61.72 5.90 54.46
C MET A 641 -61.13 5.65 55.85
N ASP A 642 -60.28 4.61 55.95
CA ASP A 642 -59.51 4.31 57.16
C ASP A 642 -58.40 5.35 57.42
N ILE A 643 -57.91 5.44 58.66
CA ILE A 643 -56.86 6.38 59.08
C ILE A 643 -55.60 6.23 58.21
N GLN A 644 -55.21 5.00 57.86
CA GLN A 644 -54.07 4.74 56.99
C GLN A 644 -54.29 5.23 55.55
N GLN A 645 -55.52 5.11 55.03
CA GLN A 645 -55.86 5.55 53.67
C GLN A 645 -55.96 7.08 53.58
N ARG A 646 -56.42 7.74 54.65
CA ARG A 646 -56.41 9.21 54.74
C ARG A 646 -54.99 9.75 54.80
N ALA A 647 -54.13 9.16 55.64
CA ALA A 647 -52.72 9.55 55.72
C ALA A 647 -51.98 9.31 54.38
N ALA A 648 -52.26 8.20 53.68
CA ALA A 648 -51.68 7.93 52.37
C ALA A 648 -52.12 8.95 51.31
N PHE A 649 -53.41 9.32 51.28
CA PHE A 649 -53.94 10.34 50.38
C PHE A 649 -53.36 11.74 50.69
N GLU A 650 -53.24 12.12 51.96
CA GLU A 650 -52.62 13.38 52.37
C GLU A 650 -51.13 13.44 51.97
N VAL A 651 -50.40 12.32 52.10
CA VAL A 651 -49.00 12.21 51.64
C VAL A 651 -48.91 12.27 50.12
N GLU A 652 -49.82 11.63 49.39
CA GLU A 652 -49.88 11.67 47.92
C GLU A 652 -50.22 13.08 47.40
N GLN A 653 -51.17 13.75 48.05
CA GLN A 653 -51.54 15.14 47.75
C GLN A 653 -50.38 16.10 48.07
N ALA A 654 -49.68 15.92 49.19
CA ALA A 654 -48.51 16.72 49.54
C ALA A 654 -47.36 16.51 48.54
N LYS A 655 -47.09 15.26 48.13
CA LYS A 655 -46.10 14.94 47.09
C LYS A 655 -46.47 15.53 45.74
N ALA A 656 -47.74 15.43 45.33
CA ALA A 656 -48.21 16.00 44.07
C ALA A 656 -48.12 17.54 44.08
N ALA A 657 -48.46 18.19 45.21
CA ALA A 657 -48.28 19.62 45.38
C ALA A 657 -46.79 20.04 45.38
N GLU A 658 -45.91 19.24 45.99
CA GLU A 658 -44.46 19.44 45.92
C GLU A 658 -43.94 19.32 44.48
N LEU A 659 -44.42 18.34 43.71
CA LEU A 659 -44.06 18.21 42.29
C LEU A 659 -44.59 19.37 41.44
N CYS A 660 -45.81 19.86 41.69
CA CYS A 660 -46.35 21.05 41.01
C CYS A 660 -45.51 22.30 41.32
N THR A 661 -45.17 22.52 42.59
CA THR A 661 -44.35 23.67 42.99
C THR A 661 -42.95 23.59 42.39
N ARG A 662 -42.31 22.41 42.39
CA ARG A 662 -41.02 22.19 41.72
C ARG A 662 -41.09 22.44 40.21
N HIS A 663 -42.14 21.94 39.55
CA HIS A 663 -42.36 22.15 38.12
C HIS A 663 -42.52 23.65 37.81
N ARG A 664 -43.36 24.38 38.56
CA ARG A 664 -43.50 25.84 38.40
C ARG A 664 -42.17 26.57 38.62
N SER A 665 -41.47 26.29 39.72
CA SER A 665 -40.18 26.93 40.00
C SER A 665 -39.13 26.64 38.93
N ALA A 666 -39.12 25.43 38.37
CA ALA A 666 -38.22 25.08 37.27
C ALA A 666 -38.59 25.84 36.00
N GLY A 667 -39.90 25.98 35.71
CA GLY A 667 -40.41 26.79 34.61
C GLY A 667 -40.02 28.27 34.73
N ASP A 668 -40.12 28.85 35.92
CA ASP A 668 -39.76 30.25 36.18
C ASP A 668 -38.25 30.48 35.98
N VAL A 669 -37.39 29.60 36.52
CA VAL A 669 -35.93 29.69 36.33
C VAL A 669 -35.55 29.53 34.86
N LEU A 670 -36.14 28.56 34.15
CA LEU A 670 -35.90 28.38 32.71
C LEU A 670 -36.38 29.59 31.89
N CYS A 671 -37.48 30.21 32.30
CA CYS A 671 -38.01 31.42 31.67
C CYS A 671 -37.05 32.61 31.84
N GLU A 672 -36.60 32.88 33.08
CA GLU A 672 -35.62 33.94 33.37
C GLU A 672 -34.32 33.72 32.61
N THR A 673 -33.80 32.48 32.62
CA THR A 673 -32.57 32.12 31.90
C THR A 673 -32.71 32.34 30.39
N ALA A 674 -33.83 31.90 29.79
CA ALA A 674 -34.08 32.11 28.36
C ALA A 674 -34.22 33.59 28.00
N ILE A 675 -34.88 34.39 28.85
CA ILE A 675 -34.99 35.85 28.66
C ILE A 675 -33.61 36.50 28.73
N ASP A 676 -32.81 36.18 29.74
CA ASP A 676 -31.48 36.75 29.94
C ASP A 676 -30.54 36.40 28.77
N SER A 677 -30.53 35.15 28.31
CA SER A 677 -29.74 34.72 27.15
C SER A 677 -30.18 35.41 25.86
N LEU A 678 -31.49 35.52 25.59
CA LEU A 678 -32.03 36.19 24.40
C LEU A 678 -31.80 37.71 24.43
N ILE A 679 -31.96 38.36 25.58
CA ILE A 679 -31.62 39.78 25.78
C ILE A 679 -30.12 40.00 25.62
N GLY A 680 -29.29 39.05 26.09
CA GLY A 680 -27.84 39.07 25.94
C GLY A 680 -27.39 39.17 24.48
N ILE A 681 -28.11 38.51 23.55
CA ILE A 681 -27.87 38.64 22.11
C ILE A 681 -28.21 40.04 21.60
N LEU A 682 -29.33 40.62 22.02
CA LEU A 682 -29.72 41.96 21.60
C LEU A 682 -28.76 43.04 22.15
N LEU A 683 -28.21 42.81 23.34
CA LEU A 683 -27.25 43.68 24.01
C LEU A 683 -25.78 43.32 23.71
N PHE A 684 -25.51 42.47 22.72
CA PHE A 684 -24.17 41.96 22.45
C PHE A 684 -23.16 43.10 22.25
N PRO A 685 -21.94 43.02 22.82
CA PRO A 685 -20.95 44.10 22.74
C PRO A 685 -20.62 44.48 21.29
N GLY A 686 -20.86 45.75 20.92
CA GLY A 686 -20.65 46.25 19.54
C GLY A 686 -21.77 45.90 18.55
N GLY A 687 -22.80 45.18 18.99
CA GLY A 687 -23.91 44.68 18.17
C GLY A 687 -23.64 43.29 17.60
N TRP A 688 -24.64 42.41 17.69
CA TRP A 688 -24.50 41.01 17.26
C TRP A 688 -24.20 40.86 15.75
N LEU A 689 -23.07 40.26 15.39
CA LEU A 689 -22.57 40.17 14.00
C LEU A 689 -22.47 41.53 13.26
N LYS A 690 -22.25 42.64 14.00
CA LYS A 690 -22.01 43.97 13.41
C LYS A 690 -20.51 44.25 13.41
N PHE A 691 -19.91 44.27 12.22
CA PHE A 691 -18.49 44.56 12.05
C PHE A 691 -18.31 45.79 11.17
N THR A 692 -17.45 46.71 11.62
CA THR A 692 -17.08 47.90 10.85
C THR A 692 -15.71 47.66 10.21
N PHE A 693 -15.61 47.76 8.88
CA PHE A 693 -14.33 47.61 8.17
C PHE A 693 -13.85 48.96 7.65
N LEU A 694 -12.53 49.14 7.55
CA LEU A 694 -11.92 50.33 6.94
C LEU A 694 -12.27 50.38 5.44
N GLU A 695 -12.53 51.58 4.90
CA GLU A 695 -12.95 51.79 3.50
C GLU A 695 -12.01 51.14 2.46
N GLN A 696 -10.73 50.98 2.79
CA GLN A 696 -9.72 50.34 1.95
C GLN A 696 -9.94 48.82 1.75
N ASN A 697 -10.66 48.14 2.65
CA ASN A 697 -10.93 46.70 2.56
C ASN A 697 -12.24 46.39 1.78
N ILE A 698 -13.06 47.39 1.50
CA ILE A 698 -14.36 47.25 0.82
C ILE A 698 -14.17 46.95 -0.68
N THR A 699 -13.02 47.28 -1.25
CA THR A 699 -12.68 46.96 -2.65
C THR A 699 -12.43 45.46 -2.89
N ASN A 700 -12.29 44.65 -1.85
CA ASN A 700 -12.09 43.22 -1.97
C ASN A 700 -13.45 42.49 -2.04
N GLU A 701 -13.72 41.83 -3.17
CA GLU A 701 -14.99 41.17 -3.47
C GLU A 701 -15.35 40.09 -2.43
N LYS A 702 -14.37 39.34 -1.92
CA LYS A 702 -14.56 38.34 -0.85
C LYS A 702 -15.02 38.96 0.47
N VAL A 703 -14.53 40.16 0.78
CA VAL A 703 -14.90 40.89 2.01
C VAL A 703 -16.32 41.43 1.89
N ARG A 704 -16.71 41.88 0.69
CA ARG A 704 -18.08 42.31 0.40
C ARG A 704 -19.08 41.15 0.49
N GLU A 705 -18.77 40.02 -0.12
CA GLU A 705 -19.64 38.82 -0.06
C GLU A 705 -19.83 38.36 1.40
N ARG A 706 -18.75 38.36 2.20
CA ARG A 706 -18.83 38.10 3.64
C ARG A 706 -19.77 39.07 4.34
N MET A 707 -19.71 40.37 4.05
CA MET A 707 -20.59 41.37 4.67
C MET A 707 -22.06 41.17 4.30
N GLU A 708 -22.35 40.87 3.03
CA GLU A 708 -23.72 40.63 2.57
C GLU A 708 -24.32 39.41 3.28
N LYS A 709 -23.57 38.30 3.38
CA LYS A 709 -23.99 37.10 4.13
C LYS A 709 -24.21 37.39 5.62
N LEU A 710 -23.29 38.11 6.27
CA LEU A 710 -23.43 38.47 7.68
C LEU A 710 -24.65 39.36 7.93
N ARG A 711 -24.98 40.26 7.00
CA ARG A 711 -26.18 41.10 7.09
C ARG A 711 -27.46 40.28 6.98
N GLU A 712 -27.50 39.32 6.05
CA GLU A 712 -28.65 38.42 5.87
C GLU A 712 -28.88 37.54 7.10
N ILE A 713 -27.81 36.94 7.62
CA ILE A 713 -27.82 36.17 8.88
C ILE A 713 -28.29 37.10 10.02
N ARG A 714 -27.69 38.28 10.17
CA ARG A 714 -28.08 39.26 11.20
C ARG A 714 -29.58 39.56 11.15
N GLN A 715 -30.12 39.82 9.97
CA GLN A 715 -31.53 40.15 9.78
C GLN A 715 -32.46 38.99 10.16
N SER A 716 -32.18 37.77 9.67
CA SER A 716 -33.05 36.61 9.90
C SER A 716 -33.07 36.21 11.38
N TYR A 717 -31.89 36.08 11.98
CA TYR A 717 -31.77 35.55 13.33
C TYR A 717 -32.11 36.57 14.42
N LEU A 718 -31.86 37.88 14.23
CA LEU A 718 -32.38 38.89 15.16
C LEU A 718 -33.91 38.94 15.12
N ALA A 719 -34.53 38.79 13.95
CA ALA A 719 -35.98 38.70 13.85
C ALA A 719 -36.52 37.47 14.62
N ALA A 720 -35.84 36.33 14.52
CA ALA A 720 -36.19 35.13 15.28
C ALA A 720 -36.08 35.36 16.81
N VAL A 721 -35.00 35.99 17.29
CA VAL A 721 -34.82 36.31 18.73
C VAL A 721 -35.93 37.21 19.25
N VAL A 722 -36.27 38.28 18.52
CA VAL A 722 -37.37 39.18 18.89
C VAL A 722 -38.70 38.42 18.90
N GLY A 723 -38.93 37.54 17.92
CA GLY A 723 -40.10 36.66 17.89
C GLY A 723 -40.17 35.71 19.09
N MET A 724 -39.05 35.07 19.46
CA MET A 724 -38.96 34.17 20.62
C MET A 724 -39.24 34.90 21.94
N LEU A 725 -38.70 36.11 22.11
CA LEU A 725 -39.00 36.95 23.28
C LEU A 725 -40.48 37.35 23.35
N ILE A 726 -41.09 37.71 22.22
CA ILE A 726 -42.53 38.02 22.16
C ILE A 726 -43.35 36.78 22.57
N VAL A 727 -42.98 35.58 22.13
CA VAL A 727 -43.65 34.34 22.54
C VAL A 727 -43.50 34.12 24.04
N ILE A 728 -42.32 34.32 24.63
CA ILE A 728 -42.13 34.21 26.08
C ILE A 728 -43.03 35.20 26.82
N TYR A 729 -43.00 36.48 26.44
CA TYR A 729 -43.77 37.53 27.12
C TYR A 729 -45.29 37.38 26.97
N ASP A 730 -45.77 36.87 25.82
CA ASP A 730 -47.18 36.55 25.61
C ASP A 730 -47.64 35.40 26.50
N GLN A 731 -46.86 34.32 26.58
CA GLN A 731 -47.19 33.14 27.39
C GLN A 731 -47.03 33.38 28.90
N SER A 732 -46.04 34.18 29.32
CA SER A 732 -45.84 34.56 30.73
C SER A 732 -46.72 35.73 31.19
N GLN A 733 -47.45 36.38 30.27
CA GLN A 733 -48.24 37.59 30.51
C GLN A 733 -47.42 38.77 31.08
N ASP A 734 -46.12 38.82 30.80
CA ASP A 734 -45.23 39.89 31.25
C ASP A 734 -45.33 41.14 30.35
N SER A 735 -46.27 42.01 30.68
CA SER A 735 -46.47 43.30 30.02
C SER A 735 -45.28 44.28 30.18
N HIS A 736 -44.48 44.16 31.24
CA HIS A 736 -43.36 45.05 31.50
C HIS A 736 -42.13 44.66 30.67
N GLY A 737 -41.88 43.36 30.51
CA GLY A 737 -40.89 42.82 29.58
C GLY A 737 -41.13 43.23 28.13
N ALA A 738 -42.40 43.21 27.68
CA ALA A 738 -42.78 43.65 26.33
C ALA A 738 -42.49 45.14 26.06
N VAL A 739 -42.72 46.03 27.04
CA VAL A 739 -42.39 47.46 26.91
C VAL A 739 -40.87 47.67 26.88
N ARG A 740 -40.12 47.00 27.75
CA ARG A 740 -38.65 47.04 27.74
C ARG A 740 -38.07 46.57 26.40
N LEU A 741 -38.66 45.56 25.78
CA LEU A 741 -38.25 45.10 24.45
C LEU A 741 -38.52 46.16 23.38
N ALA A 742 -39.65 46.88 23.46
CA ALA A 742 -39.94 47.97 22.55
C ALA A 742 -38.93 49.13 22.68
N ASP A 743 -38.55 49.48 23.91
CA ASP A 743 -37.50 50.47 24.18
C ASP A 743 -36.15 50.00 23.62
N LEU A 744 -35.82 48.71 23.77
CA LEU A 744 -34.59 48.13 23.26
C LEU A 744 -34.53 48.13 21.71
N LEU A 745 -35.65 47.86 21.05
CA LEU A 745 -35.75 47.95 19.60
C LEU A 745 -35.56 49.38 19.09
N ALA A 746 -35.94 50.38 19.88
CA ALA A 746 -35.78 51.79 19.56
C ALA A 746 -34.39 52.35 19.90
N ASP A 747 -33.54 51.59 20.60
CA ASP A 747 -32.21 52.03 21.00
C ASP A 747 -31.26 52.12 19.79
N GLU A 748 -30.73 53.32 19.54
CA GLU A 748 -29.76 53.61 18.49
C GLU A 748 -28.40 52.92 18.74
N LYS A 749 -28.09 52.54 19.99
CA LYS A 749 -26.77 52.00 20.35
C LYS A 749 -26.49 50.63 19.72
N TYR A 750 -27.51 49.80 19.56
CA TYR A 750 -27.39 48.43 19.05
C TYR A 750 -27.92 48.27 17.61
N GLU A 751 -28.58 49.31 17.08
CA GLU A 751 -29.13 49.39 15.71
C GLU A 751 -29.93 48.14 15.33
N ILE A 752 -30.79 47.68 16.23
CA ILE A 752 -31.61 46.47 16.02
C ILE A 752 -32.71 46.78 14.99
N ALA A 753 -33.33 47.96 15.08
CA ALA A 753 -34.34 48.41 14.12
C ALA A 753 -33.80 48.57 12.69
N GLU A 754 -32.53 48.96 12.52
CA GLU A 754 -31.93 49.09 11.17
C GLU A 754 -31.64 47.74 10.52
N ALA A 755 -31.42 46.70 11.34
CA ALA A 755 -31.14 45.34 10.86
C ALA A 755 -32.41 44.59 10.41
N LEU A 756 -33.59 44.99 10.90
CA LEU A 756 -34.86 44.32 10.63
C LEU A 756 -35.57 44.89 9.39
N SER A 757 -36.31 44.05 8.67
CA SER A 757 -37.15 44.55 7.58
C SER A 757 -38.30 45.41 8.12
N ARG A 758 -38.74 46.38 7.32
CA ARG A 758 -39.87 47.26 7.67
C ARG A 758 -41.16 46.48 7.94
N ASP A 759 -41.35 45.33 7.30
CA ASP A 759 -42.54 44.50 7.52
C ASP A 759 -42.45 43.69 8.82
N GLN A 760 -41.27 43.15 9.16
CA GLN A 760 -41.02 42.51 10.46
C GLN A 760 -41.24 43.48 11.61
N LEU A 761 -40.70 44.70 11.53
CA LEU A 761 -40.90 45.73 12.56
C LEU A 761 -42.38 46.06 12.78
N ARG A 762 -43.15 46.25 11.70
CA ARG A 762 -44.61 46.46 11.81
C ARG A 762 -45.31 45.27 12.49
N GLY A 763 -44.89 44.05 12.17
CA GLY A 763 -45.41 42.83 12.78
C GLY A 763 -45.13 42.76 14.28
N PHE A 764 -43.89 43.03 14.70
CA PHE A 764 -43.48 43.02 16.10
C PHE A 764 -44.14 44.14 16.91
N CYS A 765 -44.18 45.37 16.39
CA CYS A 765 -44.87 46.49 17.06
C CYS A 765 -46.36 46.22 17.27
N ARG A 766 -47.04 45.54 16.33
CA ARG A 766 -48.45 45.14 16.51
C ARG A 766 -48.63 44.12 17.64
N HIS A 767 -47.77 43.11 17.73
CA HIS A 767 -47.84 42.11 18.79
C HIS A 767 -47.52 42.71 20.17
N LEU A 768 -46.46 43.52 20.25
CA LEU A 768 -46.10 44.21 21.49
C LEU A 768 -47.22 45.14 21.99
N ALA A 769 -47.91 45.84 21.08
CA ALA A 769 -49.06 46.68 21.43
C ALA A 769 -50.27 45.88 21.96
N VAL A 770 -50.45 44.63 21.52
CA VAL A 770 -51.51 43.75 22.04
C VAL A 770 -51.17 43.27 23.45
N ILE A 771 -49.93 42.85 23.68
CA ILE A 771 -49.45 42.38 24.99
C ILE A 771 -49.47 43.52 26.02
N SER A 772 -49.00 44.73 25.63
CA SER A 772 -49.02 45.91 26.51
C SER A 772 -50.43 46.51 26.68
N GLY A 773 -51.30 46.37 25.67
CA GLY A 773 -52.68 46.88 25.68
C GLY A 773 -53.61 46.17 26.67
N GLY A 774 -53.19 45.03 27.23
CA GLY A 774 -53.86 44.36 28.35
C GLY A 774 -53.99 45.23 29.62
N MET A 775 -53.22 46.32 29.74
CA MET A 775 -53.32 47.29 30.84
C MET A 775 -54.64 48.09 30.88
N ASN A 776 -55.46 48.10 29.82
CA ASN A 776 -56.69 48.93 29.76
C ASN A 776 -58.00 48.19 30.09
N LYS A 777 -57.97 47.15 30.95
CA LYS A 777 -59.18 46.45 31.40
C LYS A 777 -59.41 46.42 32.90
N TRP A 778 -58.95 47.41 33.67
CA TRP A 778 -59.48 47.69 35.01
C TRP A 778 -59.40 49.19 35.34
N THR A 779 -60.43 49.94 34.92
CA THR A 779 -60.98 51.08 35.65
C THR A 779 -62.49 51.05 35.53
#